data_AF-A0A2U3LNT2-F1
#
_entry.id   AF-A0A2U3LNT2-F1
#
_cell.length_a   1.000
_cell.length_b   1.000
_cell.length_c   1.000
_cell.angle_alpha   90.00
_cell.angle_beta   90.00
_cell.angle_gamma   90.00
#
_symmetry.space_group_name_H-M   'P 1'
#
loop_
_entity.id
_entity.type
_entity.pdbx_description
1 polymer ?
#
loop_
_entity_poly.entity_id
_entity_poly.type
_entity_poly.pdbx_seq_one_letter_code
_entity_poly.pdbx_strand_id
1 'polypeptide(L)'
;MHAFIVRPFGLKNGIDFDKIERELISPALERLSITGRTTADITRAGNIRADMIHLLLTADLVVADITIHNANVFYELGVRHALRDKKTFLLRASVDEVPFDLKTDRYLSYNAADPAASLPALIDGIARTLRAEVVDSPVYNMVPGLRPPDPAAFIVVPPDFREEVACARAEKRTGDLRFLASELTGFPWRREGMRVIGEAQFHLGDYAYAAETWEWVRNELPHDVMANLRLGTCYQKTKQLVPSDLALERVCEVDGLGTEHLAEARALLGSNAKTRWLADWQNRPDEATRQAEALRSPYLFDALQQYKDGFEAEPRHYYSGVNALAFVAILTELAAAQPDVWESRFSDSDEAAIRLRHYRDLRIQLVGAVEFSLRARQRELTLKKLTDPWLAISIADLAFLTGKHNTYQAYRDAFARLEPAAVGIAKRQFDIFQSLGILPKSVDMAVPLFPHTPAGNGAQKQPAVLVFTGHRIDEPRRPKPRFPAEREETARAAIRKAIQAEMSARAVPLIGLAGGASGGDLLFHEVCEELNIPRKLYLIIPRDEYVKASVAPAGPQWIERFNHQYTTAEMREYQRSAELPFWLQEKPDYGVWQRSNTWMLHNALAIGGAATTLLALWNGQGGDGPGGTEHMVKTAQARGARAIILDTNSIFGL
;
A
#
# COMPACT_ATOMS: atom_id res chain seq x y z
N MET A 1 -8.91 -13.30 -1.69
CA MET A 1 -9.54 -14.08 -2.78
C MET A 1 -11.05 -14.22 -2.58
N HIS A 2 -11.79 -14.10 -3.68
CA HIS A 2 -13.23 -14.33 -3.78
C HIS A 2 -13.55 -15.45 -4.79
N ALA A 3 -14.47 -16.36 -4.44
CA ALA A 3 -14.95 -17.46 -5.28
C ALA A 3 -16.41 -17.26 -5.69
N PHE A 4 -16.78 -17.79 -6.85
CA PHE A 4 -18.16 -17.90 -7.30
C PHE A 4 -18.52 -19.37 -7.54
N ILE A 5 -19.67 -19.80 -7.01
CA ILE A 5 -20.13 -21.19 -7.09
C ILE A 5 -21.20 -21.30 -8.17
N VAL A 6 -20.92 -22.09 -9.20
CA VAL A 6 -21.84 -22.37 -10.32
C VAL A 6 -22.38 -23.78 -10.12
N ARG A 7 -23.66 -23.93 -9.77
CA ARG A 7 -24.29 -25.24 -9.54
C ARG A 7 -25.80 -25.21 -9.80
N PRO A 8 -26.45 -26.38 -9.98
CA PRO A 8 -27.91 -26.47 -9.88
C PRO A 8 -28.40 -26.15 -8.45
N PHE A 9 -29.67 -25.72 -8.33
CA PHE A 9 -30.30 -25.41 -7.04
C PHE A 9 -31.26 -26.52 -6.57
N GLY A 10 -31.21 -26.82 -5.26
CA GLY A 10 -32.08 -27.80 -4.61
C GLY A 10 -31.90 -29.24 -5.11
N LEU A 11 -32.96 -30.03 -4.95
CA LEU A 11 -33.01 -31.43 -5.42
C LEU A 11 -33.26 -31.48 -6.93
N LYS A 12 -32.31 -32.03 -7.69
CA LYS A 12 -32.42 -32.26 -9.15
C LYS A 12 -31.91 -33.65 -9.49
N ASN A 13 -32.66 -34.41 -10.28
CA ASN A 13 -32.31 -35.79 -10.68
C ASN A 13 -31.89 -36.70 -9.51
N GLY A 14 -32.53 -36.53 -8.34
CA GLY A 14 -32.21 -37.30 -7.12
C GLY A 14 -30.96 -36.85 -6.36
N ILE A 15 -30.33 -35.74 -6.76
CA ILE A 15 -29.13 -35.18 -6.14
C ILE A 15 -29.48 -33.84 -5.47
N ASP A 16 -29.12 -33.71 -4.20
CA ASP A 16 -29.31 -32.48 -3.41
C ASP A 16 -28.06 -31.60 -3.52
N PHE A 17 -28.12 -30.58 -4.37
CA PHE A 17 -27.00 -29.66 -4.59
C PHE A 17 -26.80 -28.66 -3.45
N ASP A 18 -27.82 -28.41 -2.63
CA ASP A 18 -27.69 -27.58 -1.42
C ASP A 18 -26.93 -28.34 -0.33
N LYS A 19 -27.13 -29.67 -0.24
CA LYS A 19 -26.30 -30.56 0.58
C LYS A 19 -24.85 -30.55 0.12
N ILE A 20 -24.60 -30.67 -1.18
CA ILE A 20 -23.23 -30.69 -1.74
C ILE A 20 -22.50 -29.37 -1.44
N GLU A 21 -23.15 -28.23 -1.62
CA GLU A 21 -22.52 -26.96 -1.26
C GLU A 21 -22.15 -26.92 0.23
N ARG A 22 -23.12 -27.22 1.11
CA ARG A 22 -22.96 -27.14 2.57
C ARG A 22 -21.92 -28.10 3.13
N GLU A 23 -21.82 -29.31 2.58
CA GLU A 23 -20.97 -30.38 3.14
C GLU A 23 -19.61 -30.53 2.43
N LEU A 24 -19.46 -29.98 1.22
CA LEU A 24 -18.22 -30.12 0.43
C LEU A 24 -17.64 -28.77 -0.02
N ILE A 25 -18.40 -27.94 -0.72
CA ILE A 25 -17.84 -26.71 -1.33
C ILE A 25 -17.57 -25.63 -0.29
N SER A 26 -18.55 -25.25 0.52
CA SER A 26 -18.39 -24.19 1.52
C SER A 26 -17.30 -24.51 2.55
N PRO A 27 -17.23 -25.73 3.13
CA PRO A 27 -16.15 -26.08 4.05
C PRO A 27 -14.76 -26.03 3.41
N ALA A 28 -14.63 -26.36 2.13
CA ALA A 28 -13.37 -26.27 1.41
C ALA A 28 -12.90 -24.81 1.25
N LEU A 29 -13.82 -23.93 0.84
CA LEU A 29 -13.54 -22.49 0.70
C LEU A 29 -13.20 -21.85 2.05
N GLU A 30 -13.94 -22.17 3.10
CA GLU A 30 -13.68 -21.69 4.47
C GLU A 30 -12.31 -22.13 4.97
N ARG A 31 -11.92 -23.39 4.76
CA ARG A 31 -10.61 -23.91 5.18
C ARG A 31 -9.45 -23.23 4.44
N LEU A 32 -9.70 -22.74 3.23
CA LEU A 32 -8.75 -21.99 2.42
C LEU A 32 -8.86 -20.46 2.62
N SER A 33 -9.73 -19.99 3.52
CA SER A 33 -9.98 -18.56 3.75
C SER A 33 -10.40 -17.80 2.49
N ILE A 34 -11.14 -18.46 1.59
CA ILE A 34 -11.70 -17.87 0.37
C ILE A 34 -13.15 -17.47 0.66
N THR A 35 -13.49 -16.20 0.43
CA THR A 35 -14.88 -15.73 0.55
C THR A 35 -15.64 -16.04 -0.73
N GLY A 36 -16.95 -16.28 -0.68
CA GLY A 36 -17.73 -16.57 -1.89
C GLY A 36 -19.01 -17.34 -1.62
N ARG A 37 -20.05 -17.07 -2.42
CA ARG A 37 -21.38 -17.69 -2.35
C ARG A 37 -21.98 -17.88 -3.74
N THR A 38 -23.09 -18.61 -3.81
CA THR A 38 -23.92 -18.76 -5.03
C THR A 38 -24.83 -17.53 -5.24
N THR A 39 -25.44 -17.39 -6.43
CA THR A 39 -26.32 -16.27 -6.79
C THR A 39 -27.59 -16.15 -5.92
N ALA A 40 -28.01 -17.24 -5.26
CA ALA A 40 -29.23 -17.25 -4.42
C ALA A 40 -29.15 -16.31 -3.19
N ASP A 41 -27.95 -15.97 -2.72
CA ASP A 41 -27.75 -15.08 -1.57
C ASP A 41 -27.66 -13.59 -1.96
N ILE A 42 -27.72 -13.25 -3.25
CA ILE A 42 -27.66 -11.87 -3.74
C ILE A 42 -29.06 -11.25 -3.65
N THR A 43 -29.50 -10.91 -2.44
CA THR A 43 -30.73 -10.13 -2.19
C THR A 43 -30.52 -8.64 -2.46
N ARG A 44 -29.99 -8.27 -3.63
CA ARG A 44 -29.91 -6.87 -4.10
C ARG A 44 -30.92 -6.63 -5.21
N ALA A 45 -31.55 -5.45 -5.22
CA ALA A 45 -32.44 -5.06 -6.31
C ALA A 45 -31.61 -4.80 -7.58
N GLY A 46 -31.86 -5.57 -8.65
CA GLY A 46 -31.09 -5.49 -9.89
C GLY A 46 -31.42 -6.62 -10.87
N ASN A 47 -30.80 -6.59 -12.05
CA ASN A 47 -30.87 -7.72 -12.98
C ASN A 47 -29.86 -8.79 -12.54
N ILE A 48 -30.35 -9.85 -11.91
CA ILE A 48 -29.58 -11.00 -11.41
C ILE A 48 -28.54 -11.51 -12.45
N ARG A 49 -28.85 -11.41 -13.76
CA ARG A 49 -27.93 -11.85 -14.83
C ARG A 49 -26.73 -10.93 -15.02
N ALA A 50 -26.88 -9.62 -14.81
CA ALA A 50 -25.77 -8.67 -14.90
C ALA A 50 -24.79 -8.88 -13.73
N ASP A 51 -25.32 -9.13 -12.52
CA ASP A 51 -24.51 -9.42 -11.34
C ASP A 51 -23.77 -10.77 -11.48
N MET A 52 -24.43 -11.79 -12.03
CA MET A 52 -23.81 -13.09 -12.31
C MET A 52 -22.66 -13.00 -13.31
N ILE A 53 -22.83 -12.31 -14.46
CA ILE A 53 -21.74 -12.13 -15.44
C ILE A 53 -20.58 -11.37 -14.82
N HIS A 54 -20.88 -10.34 -14.03
CA HIS A 54 -19.86 -9.58 -13.29
C HIS A 54 -19.08 -10.48 -12.33
N LEU A 55 -19.74 -11.37 -11.60
CA LEU A 55 -19.09 -12.32 -10.69
C LEU A 55 -18.23 -13.34 -11.44
N LEU A 56 -18.69 -13.87 -12.57
CA LEU A 56 -17.91 -14.81 -13.40
C LEU A 56 -16.62 -14.16 -13.93
N LEU A 57 -16.70 -12.86 -14.27
CA LEU A 57 -15.55 -12.06 -14.70
C LEU A 57 -14.60 -11.73 -13.55
N THR A 58 -15.13 -11.32 -12.40
CA THR A 58 -14.33 -10.71 -11.31
C THR A 58 -13.85 -11.71 -10.25
N ALA A 59 -14.51 -12.86 -10.09
CA ALA A 59 -14.10 -13.86 -9.10
C ALA A 59 -12.68 -14.38 -9.40
N ASP A 60 -11.89 -14.56 -8.33
CA ASP A 60 -10.55 -15.12 -8.39
C ASP A 60 -10.61 -16.63 -8.69
N LEU A 61 -11.68 -17.31 -8.26
CA LEU A 61 -11.95 -18.73 -8.48
C LEU A 61 -13.42 -18.96 -8.88
N VAL A 62 -13.67 -19.84 -9.85
CA VAL A 62 -15.02 -20.39 -10.08
C VAL A 62 -15.01 -21.87 -9.79
N VAL A 63 -15.93 -22.33 -8.93
CA VAL A 63 -16.16 -23.76 -8.70
C VAL A 63 -17.47 -24.13 -9.39
N ALA A 64 -17.40 -24.97 -10.42
CA ALA A 64 -18.57 -25.36 -11.21
C ALA A 64 -18.91 -26.84 -11.01
N ASP A 65 -20.13 -27.12 -10.55
CA ASP A 65 -20.65 -28.47 -10.42
C ASP A 65 -21.43 -28.88 -11.68
N ILE A 66 -20.79 -29.75 -12.48
CA ILE A 66 -21.30 -30.26 -13.76
C ILE A 66 -21.88 -31.68 -13.65
N THR A 67 -22.32 -32.09 -12.45
CA THR A 67 -22.82 -33.45 -12.18
C THR A 67 -23.99 -33.86 -13.04
N ILE A 68 -24.87 -32.91 -13.38
CA ILE A 68 -26.03 -33.14 -14.26
C ILE A 68 -25.99 -32.19 -15.47
N HIS A 69 -26.70 -32.54 -16.53
CA HIS A 69 -26.86 -31.66 -17.70
C HIS A 69 -27.77 -30.45 -17.43
N ASN A 70 -27.24 -29.47 -16.69
CA ASN A 70 -27.94 -28.23 -16.39
C ASN A 70 -27.53 -27.11 -17.37
N ALA A 71 -28.49 -26.62 -18.15
CA ALA A 71 -28.26 -25.57 -19.15
C ALA A 71 -27.70 -24.26 -18.56
N ASN A 72 -28.12 -23.87 -17.35
CA ASN A 72 -27.65 -22.65 -16.71
C ASN A 72 -26.18 -22.78 -16.27
N VAL A 73 -25.82 -23.92 -15.67
CA VAL A 73 -24.43 -24.22 -15.28
C VAL A 73 -23.50 -24.16 -16.50
N PHE A 74 -23.89 -24.77 -17.62
CA PHE A 74 -23.08 -24.72 -18.84
C PHE A 74 -23.00 -23.33 -19.46
N TYR A 75 -24.07 -22.54 -19.39
CA TYR A 75 -24.05 -21.15 -19.84
C TYR A 75 -23.06 -20.32 -19.01
N GLU A 76 -23.12 -20.41 -17.68
CA GLU A 76 -22.21 -19.71 -16.76
C GLU A 76 -20.76 -20.16 -16.94
N LEU A 77 -20.52 -21.47 -17.07
CA LEU A 77 -19.20 -22.03 -17.34
C LEU A 77 -18.63 -21.53 -18.68
N GLY A 78 -19.45 -21.51 -19.73
CA GLY A 78 -19.07 -20.96 -21.03
C GLY A 78 -18.69 -19.48 -20.95
N VAL A 79 -19.46 -18.67 -20.21
CA VAL A 79 -19.12 -17.26 -19.94
C VAL A 79 -17.80 -17.14 -19.18
N ARG A 80 -17.58 -17.95 -18.13
CA ARG A 80 -16.30 -17.98 -17.41
C ARG A 80 -15.14 -18.32 -18.33
N HIS A 81 -15.25 -19.39 -19.12
CA HIS A 81 -14.22 -19.79 -20.08
C HIS A 81 -13.95 -18.72 -21.13
N ALA A 82 -14.95 -17.95 -21.57
CA ALA A 82 -14.75 -16.86 -22.52
C ALA A 82 -14.07 -15.64 -21.89
N LEU A 83 -14.40 -15.30 -20.63
CA LEU A 83 -13.93 -14.08 -19.97
C LEU A 83 -12.64 -14.24 -19.18
N ARG A 84 -12.27 -15.46 -18.81
CA ARG A 84 -11.10 -15.75 -17.98
C ARG A 84 -10.39 -16.99 -18.50
N ASP A 85 -9.07 -16.93 -18.50
CA ASP A 85 -8.15 -17.94 -19.01
C ASP A 85 -7.84 -19.05 -18.00
N LYS A 86 -7.98 -18.77 -16.70
CA LYS A 86 -7.58 -19.66 -15.60
C LYS A 86 -8.45 -19.56 -14.34
N LYS A 87 -8.18 -20.44 -13.39
CA LYS A 87 -8.79 -20.60 -12.05
C LYS A 87 -10.26 -21.02 -12.10
N THR A 88 -10.56 -21.99 -12.96
CA THR A 88 -11.87 -22.64 -13.03
C THR A 88 -11.73 -24.09 -12.53
N PHE A 89 -12.50 -24.48 -11.52
CA PHE A 89 -12.44 -25.80 -10.91
C PHE A 89 -13.75 -26.56 -11.12
N LEU A 90 -13.67 -27.75 -11.73
CA LEU A 90 -14.85 -28.54 -12.08
C LEU A 90 -15.09 -29.69 -11.08
N LEU A 91 -16.34 -29.84 -10.64
CA LEU A 91 -16.83 -30.92 -9.78
C LEU A 91 -17.83 -31.81 -10.52
N ARG A 92 -17.82 -33.11 -10.23
CA ARG A 92 -18.78 -34.05 -10.82
C ARG A 92 -19.03 -35.28 -9.95
N ALA A 93 -20.28 -35.70 -9.78
CA ALA A 93 -20.61 -37.08 -9.42
C ALA A 93 -20.86 -37.94 -10.67
N SER A 94 -20.61 -39.24 -10.60
CA SER A 94 -20.78 -40.19 -11.71
C SER A 94 -22.26 -40.52 -11.96
N VAL A 95 -23.02 -39.54 -12.47
CA VAL A 95 -24.46 -39.68 -12.79
C VAL A 95 -24.70 -39.54 -14.29
N ASP A 96 -24.53 -38.33 -14.86
CA ASP A 96 -24.68 -38.11 -16.29
C ASP A 96 -23.34 -38.29 -17.05
N GLU A 97 -23.39 -38.58 -18.36
CA GLU A 97 -22.20 -38.55 -19.22
C GLU A 97 -21.61 -37.14 -19.30
N VAL A 98 -20.28 -37.03 -19.36
CA VAL A 98 -19.62 -35.71 -19.53
C VAL A 98 -19.91 -35.19 -20.95
N PRO A 99 -20.39 -33.93 -21.11
CA PRO A 99 -20.54 -33.31 -22.41
C PRO A 99 -19.25 -33.38 -23.23
N PHE A 100 -19.36 -33.57 -24.54
CA PHE A 100 -18.21 -33.82 -25.43
C PHE A 100 -17.08 -32.79 -25.25
N ASP A 101 -17.42 -31.50 -25.21
CA ASP A 101 -16.45 -30.40 -25.10
C ASP A 101 -15.76 -30.32 -23.72
N LEU A 102 -16.27 -31.01 -22.70
CA LEU A 102 -15.70 -31.06 -21.35
C LEU A 102 -15.01 -32.41 -21.05
N LYS A 103 -14.99 -33.36 -21.98
CA LYS A 103 -14.40 -34.70 -21.76
C LYS A 103 -12.89 -34.66 -21.54
N THR A 104 -12.21 -33.67 -22.11
CA THR A 104 -10.76 -33.48 -21.98
C THR A 104 -10.36 -32.75 -20.70
N ASP A 105 -11.32 -32.12 -20.01
CA ASP A 105 -11.06 -31.30 -18.85
C ASP A 105 -10.88 -32.16 -17.58
N ARG A 106 -10.06 -31.68 -16.66
CA ARG A 106 -9.89 -32.32 -15.35
C ARG A 106 -11.00 -31.87 -14.42
N TYR A 107 -11.73 -32.84 -13.85
CA TYR A 107 -12.73 -32.61 -12.82
C TYR A 107 -12.45 -33.48 -11.60
N LEU A 108 -12.78 -32.99 -10.41
CA LEU A 108 -12.78 -33.80 -9.20
C LEU A 108 -14.08 -34.59 -9.12
N SER A 109 -13.96 -35.91 -9.04
CA SER A 109 -15.11 -36.79 -8.81
C SER A 109 -15.47 -36.87 -7.32
N TYR A 110 -16.76 -36.79 -7.00
CA TYR A 110 -17.27 -36.95 -5.64
C TYR A 110 -18.48 -37.89 -5.60
N ASN A 111 -18.77 -38.47 -4.41
CA ASN A 111 -19.97 -39.27 -4.20
C ASN A 111 -21.13 -38.38 -3.73
N ALA A 112 -22.22 -38.29 -4.51
CA ALA A 112 -23.38 -37.47 -4.14
C ALA A 112 -24.06 -37.93 -2.82
N ALA A 113 -23.95 -39.20 -2.45
CA ALA A 113 -24.50 -39.71 -1.19
C ALA A 113 -23.65 -39.29 0.02
N ASP A 114 -22.33 -39.17 -0.16
CA ASP A 114 -21.35 -38.81 0.86
C ASP A 114 -20.34 -37.79 0.31
N PRO A 115 -20.76 -36.51 0.13
CA PRO A 115 -19.92 -35.49 -0.47
C PRO A 115 -18.75 -35.10 0.44
N ALA A 116 -18.92 -35.18 1.76
CA ALA A 116 -17.90 -34.82 2.76
C ALA A 116 -16.62 -35.67 2.64
N ALA A 117 -16.72 -36.92 2.17
CA ALA A 117 -15.56 -37.77 1.93
C ALA A 117 -14.56 -37.18 0.91
N SER A 118 -15.02 -36.29 0.02
CA SER A 118 -14.17 -35.65 -1.00
C SER A 118 -13.57 -34.32 -0.55
N LEU A 119 -13.89 -33.84 0.66
CA LEU A 119 -13.43 -32.55 1.16
C LEU A 119 -11.91 -32.39 1.17
N PRO A 120 -11.10 -33.35 1.65
CA PRO A 120 -9.63 -33.21 1.60
C PRO A 120 -9.09 -33.09 0.17
N ALA A 121 -9.66 -33.84 -0.76
CA ALA A 121 -9.28 -33.81 -2.17
C ALA A 121 -9.67 -32.47 -2.83
N LEU A 122 -10.83 -31.90 -2.45
CA LEU A 122 -11.26 -30.60 -2.96
C LEU A 122 -10.35 -29.47 -2.46
N ILE A 123 -9.98 -29.49 -1.17
CA ILE A 123 -9.06 -28.51 -0.58
C ILE A 123 -7.71 -28.53 -1.32
N ASP A 124 -7.13 -29.72 -1.51
CA ASP A 124 -5.86 -29.87 -2.24
C ASP A 124 -6.00 -29.45 -3.72
N GLY A 125 -7.09 -29.86 -4.37
CA GLY A 125 -7.40 -29.50 -5.75
C GLY A 125 -7.48 -28.00 -5.96
N ILE A 126 -8.30 -27.30 -5.17
CA ILE A 126 -8.43 -25.84 -5.24
C ILE A 126 -7.10 -25.16 -4.93
N ALA A 127 -6.39 -25.59 -3.89
CA ALA A 127 -5.09 -25.00 -3.53
C ALA A 127 -4.06 -25.12 -4.67
N ARG A 128 -4.05 -26.25 -5.39
CA ARG A 128 -3.20 -26.43 -6.58
C ARG A 128 -3.64 -25.56 -7.74
N THR A 129 -4.94 -25.48 -8.03
CA THR A 129 -5.48 -24.61 -9.09
C THR A 129 -5.15 -23.15 -8.84
N LEU A 130 -5.25 -22.68 -7.59
CA LEU A 130 -4.89 -21.31 -7.22
C LEU A 130 -3.41 -21.01 -7.43
N ARG A 131 -2.51 -21.98 -7.28
CA ARG A 131 -1.06 -21.82 -7.53
C ARG A 131 -0.65 -22.04 -8.98
N ALA A 132 -1.47 -22.73 -9.78
CA ALA A 132 -1.13 -23.09 -11.15
C ALA A 132 -1.31 -21.91 -12.10
N GLU A 133 -0.30 -21.57 -12.89
CA GLU A 133 -0.37 -20.53 -13.93
C GLU A 133 -0.73 -21.08 -15.32
N VAL A 134 -1.28 -22.31 -15.35
CA VAL A 134 -1.70 -22.97 -16.58
C VAL A 134 -3.06 -22.46 -17.00
N VAL A 135 -3.23 -22.21 -18.31
CA VAL A 135 -4.51 -21.87 -18.93
C VAL A 135 -5.45 -23.08 -18.84
N ASP A 136 -6.54 -22.94 -18.09
CA ASP A 136 -7.57 -23.98 -17.92
C ASP A 136 -8.80 -23.77 -18.79
N SER A 137 -8.93 -22.59 -19.42
CA SER A 137 -10.04 -22.33 -20.34
C SER A 137 -9.82 -22.97 -21.72
N PRO A 138 -10.77 -23.79 -22.21
CA PRO A 138 -10.75 -24.30 -23.58
C PRO A 138 -10.71 -23.19 -24.64
N VAL A 139 -11.36 -22.05 -24.39
CA VAL A 139 -11.43 -20.92 -25.34
C VAL A 139 -10.03 -20.34 -25.58
N TYR A 140 -9.28 -20.07 -24.52
CA TYR A 140 -7.93 -19.50 -24.62
C TYR A 140 -6.90 -20.52 -25.14
N ASN A 141 -7.09 -21.80 -24.85
CA ASN A 141 -6.26 -22.86 -25.41
C ASN A 141 -6.45 -23.04 -26.93
N MET A 142 -7.64 -22.74 -27.46
CA MET A 142 -7.97 -22.93 -28.88
C MET A 142 -7.80 -21.67 -29.74
N VAL A 143 -7.68 -20.48 -29.14
CA VAL A 143 -7.59 -19.20 -29.86
C VAL A 143 -6.27 -18.46 -29.54
N PRO A 144 -5.20 -18.69 -30.33
CA PRO A 144 -3.92 -18.03 -30.12
C PRO A 144 -4.05 -16.50 -30.14
N GLY A 145 -3.40 -15.84 -29.18
CA GLY A 145 -3.36 -14.38 -29.08
C GLY A 145 -4.58 -13.74 -28.41
N LEU A 146 -5.62 -14.50 -28.04
CA LEU A 146 -6.70 -13.99 -27.22
C LEU A 146 -6.18 -13.65 -25.82
N ARG A 147 -6.41 -12.41 -25.37
CA ARG A 147 -5.99 -11.93 -24.04
C ARG A 147 -7.21 -11.73 -23.15
N PRO A 148 -7.19 -12.22 -21.90
CA PRO A 148 -8.31 -12.03 -21.00
C PRO A 148 -8.45 -10.55 -20.61
N PRO A 149 -9.68 -10.04 -20.44
CA PRO A 149 -9.90 -8.72 -19.85
C PRO A 149 -9.32 -8.67 -18.42
N ASP A 150 -8.77 -7.52 -18.03
CA ASP A 150 -8.30 -7.29 -16.67
C ASP A 150 -9.50 -7.19 -15.70
N PRO A 151 -9.67 -8.12 -14.75
CA PRO A 151 -10.78 -8.08 -13.80
C PRO A 151 -10.81 -6.80 -12.96
N ALA A 152 -9.66 -6.16 -12.70
CA ALA A 152 -9.58 -4.93 -11.91
C ALA A 152 -10.38 -3.78 -12.55
N ALA A 153 -10.44 -3.72 -13.88
CA ALA A 153 -11.20 -2.70 -14.60
C ALA A 153 -12.71 -2.76 -14.34
N PHE A 154 -13.22 -3.88 -13.81
CA PHE A 154 -14.63 -4.11 -13.56
C PHE A 154 -14.98 -4.09 -12.07
N ILE A 155 -14.00 -4.02 -11.17
CA ILE A 155 -14.24 -3.97 -9.72
C ILE A 155 -14.42 -2.51 -9.30
N VAL A 156 -15.63 -2.17 -8.84
CA VAL A 156 -15.95 -0.83 -8.36
C VAL A 156 -15.68 -0.73 -6.87
N VAL A 157 -14.76 0.16 -6.50
CA VAL A 157 -14.56 0.58 -5.11
C VAL A 157 -15.66 1.59 -4.75
N PRO A 158 -16.39 1.41 -3.63
CA PRO A 158 -17.47 2.30 -3.21
C PRO A 158 -17.06 3.79 -3.16
N PRO A 159 -17.92 4.71 -3.64
CA PRO A 159 -17.60 6.15 -3.66
C PRO A 159 -17.32 6.75 -2.29
N ASP A 160 -18.12 6.39 -1.28
CA ASP A 160 -17.98 6.85 0.11
C ASP A 160 -16.65 6.41 0.74
N PHE A 161 -16.18 5.19 0.45
CA PHE A 161 -14.83 4.75 0.82
C PHE A 161 -13.73 5.59 0.14
N ARG A 162 -13.89 5.89 -1.16
CA ARG A 162 -12.92 6.74 -1.89
C ARG A 162 -12.86 8.14 -1.31
N GLU A 163 -13.99 8.69 -0.88
CA GLU A 163 -14.08 9.98 -0.20
C GLU A 163 -13.34 9.95 1.15
N GLU A 164 -13.52 8.90 1.97
CA GLU A 164 -12.76 8.74 3.22
C GLU A 164 -11.23 8.72 2.98
N VAL A 165 -10.77 7.97 1.97
CA VAL A 165 -9.35 7.95 1.59
C VAL A 165 -8.86 9.31 1.08
N ALA A 166 -9.68 10.01 0.29
CA ALA A 166 -9.36 11.32 -0.24
C ALA A 166 -9.22 12.38 0.88
N CYS A 167 -10.13 12.37 1.86
CA CYS A 167 -10.05 13.21 3.05
C CYS A 167 -8.76 12.92 3.85
N ALA A 168 -8.51 11.65 4.17
CA ALA A 168 -7.30 11.25 4.88
C ALA A 168 -6.01 11.68 4.16
N ARG A 169 -5.97 11.57 2.83
CA ARG A 169 -4.85 12.06 2.01
C ARG A 169 -4.72 13.58 2.07
N ALA A 170 -5.81 14.32 1.84
CA ALA A 170 -5.79 15.78 1.81
C ALA A 170 -5.31 16.37 3.15
N GLU A 171 -5.69 15.74 4.25
CA GLU A 171 -5.32 16.15 5.62
C GLU A 171 -4.03 15.50 6.12
N LYS A 172 -3.32 14.73 5.27
CA LYS A 172 -2.05 14.05 5.57
C LYS A 172 -2.12 13.08 6.76
N ARG A 173 -3.28 12.44 6.96
CA ARG A 173 -3.58 11.52 8.07
C ARG A 173 -3.14 10.10 7.73
N THR A 174 -1.86 9.81 7.88
CA THR A 174 -1.30 8.47 7.57
C THR A 174 -1.89 7.35 8.42
N GLY A 175 -2.23 7.63 9.69
CA GLY A 175 -2.91 6.68 10.58
C GLY A 175 -4.30 6.25 10.09
N ASP A 176 -5.07 7.18 9.52
CA ASP A 176 -6.38 6.88 8.94
C ASP A 176 -6.29 5.97 7.72
N LEU A 177 -5.30 6.19 6.85
CA LEU A 177 -5.10 5.34 5.67
C LEU A 177 -4.80 3.89 6.07
N ARG A 178 -4.02 3.70 7.15
CA ARG A 178 -3.74 2.35 7.70
C ARG A 178 -4.95 1.73 8.37
N PHE A 179 -5.73 2.55 9.07
CA PHE A 179 -7.01 2.15 9.66
C PHE A 179 -7.98 1.66 8.58
N LEU A 180 -8.22 2.44 7.53
CA LEU A 180 -9.09 2.08 6.41
C LEU A 180 -8.63 0.78 5.74
N ALA A 181 -7.31 0.57 5.58
CA ALA A 181 -6.77 -0.67 5.01
C ALA A 181 -7.12 -1.91 5.84
N SER A 182 -7.10 -1.78 7.17
CA SER A 182 -7.43 -2.87 8.09
C SER A 182 -8.90 -3.31 7.99
N GLU A 183 -9.79 -2.37 7.65
CA GLU A 183 -11.23 -2.61 7.59
C GLU A 183 -11.66 -3.36 6.32
N LEU A 184 -10.83 -3.36 5.27
CA LEU A 184 -11.14 -3.94 3.96
C LEU A 184 -11.24 -5.48 3.94
N THR A 185 -10.86 -6.16 5.03
CA THR A 185 -10.97 -7.62 5.10
C THR A 185 -12.43 -8.06 4.94
N GLY A 186 -12.66 -9.00 4.01
CA GLY A 186 -13.98 -9.57 3.71
C GLY A 186 -14.68 -8.98 2.49
N PHE A 187 -14.25 -7.83 1.97
CA PHE A 187 -14.89 -7.21 0.82
C PHE A 187 -14.39 -7.79 -0.52
N PRO A 188 -15.28 -8.02 -1.51
CA PRO A 188 -14.88 -8.51 -2.84
C PRO A 188 -14.03 -7.48 -3.61
N TRP A 189 -14.18 -6.19 -3.30
CA TRP A 189 -13.41 -5.10 -3.88
C TRP A 189 -12.15 -4.74 -3.09
N ARG A 190 -11.79 -5.52 -2.05
CA ARG A 190 -10.64 -5.27 -1.16
C ARG A 190 -9.36 -4.96 -1.93
N ARG A 191 -9.06 -5.72 -2.99
CA ARG A 191 -7.82 -5.54 -3.77
C ARG A 191 -7.73 -4.14 -4.38
N GLU A 192 -8.81 -3.69 -5.01
CA GLU A 192 -8.87 -2.35 -5.61
C GLU A 192 -8.93 -1.26 -4.53
N GLY A 193 -9.58 -1.52 -3.39
CA GLY A 193 -9.53 -0.64 -2.22
C GLY A 193 -8.11 -0.46 -1.67
N MET A 194 -7.32 -1.55 -1.61
CA MET A 194 -5.92 -1.52 -1.21
C MET A 194 -5.05 -0.71 -2.18
N ARG A 195 -5.31 -0.77 -3.50
CA ARG A 195 -4.62 0.11 -4.47
C ARG A 195 -4.93 1.58 -4.24
N VAL A 196 -6.19 1.92 -3.98
CA VAL A 196 -6.62 3.31 -3.68
C VAL A 196 -5.90 3.84 -2.45
N ILE A 197 -5.81 3.03 -1.38
CA ILE A 197 -5.04 3.38 -0.18
C ILE A 197 -3.54 3.47 -0.46
N GLY A 198 -2.98 2.50 -1.19
CA GLY A 198 -1.56 2.42 -1.50
C GLY A 198 -1.07 3.63 -2.29
N GLU A 199 -1.85 4.12 -3.25
CA GLU A 199 -1.57 5.38 -3.96
C GLU A 199 -1.61 6.58 -3.02
N ALA A 200 -2.60 6.65 -2.12
CA ALA A 200 -2.69 7.73 -1.15
C ALA A 200 -1.48 7.76 -0.20
N GLN A 201 -1.08 6.61 0.33
CA GLN A 201 0.11 6.46 1.19
C GLN A 201 1.38 6.83 0.43
N PHE A 202 1.51 6.36 -0.83
CA PHE A 202 2.64 6.65 -1.70
C PHE A 202 2.80 8.16 -1.95
N HIS A 203 1.71 8.85 -2.27
CA HIS A 203 1.71 10.30 -2.50
C HIS A 203 2.02 11.11 -1.23
N LEU A 204 1.69 10.61 -0.04
CA LEU A 204 2.07 11.22 1.22
C LEU A 204 3.53 10.97 1.61
N GLY A 205 4.26 10.11 0.88
CA GLY A 205 5.62 9.71 1.22
C GLY A 205 5.71 8.76 2.41
N ASP A 206 4.60 8.12 2.82
CA ASP A 206 4.59 7.08 3.86
C ASP A 206 5.09 5.75 3.28
N TYR A 207 6.32 5.76 2.74
CA TYR A 207 6.84 4.69 1.88
C TYR A 207 6.94 3.33 2.56
N ALA A 208 7.17 3.29 3.87
CA ALA A 208 7.22 2.04 4.62
C ALA A 208 5.85 1.34 4.63
N TYR A 209 4.78 2.07 4.91
CA TYR A 209 3.44 1.48 4.95
C TYR A 209 2.81 1.34 3.56
N ALA A 210 3.15 2.23 2.63
CA ALA A 210 2.84 2.02 1.22
C ALA A 210 3.45 0.70 0.73
N ALA A 211 4.68 0.37 1.13
CA ALA A 211 5.29 -0.92 0.79
C ALA A 211 4.46 -2.09 1.33
N GLU A 212 4.06 -2.08 2.61
CA GLU A 212 3.19 -3.14 3.18
C GLU A 212 1.89 -3.31 2.38
N THR A 213 1.23 -2.20 2.02
CA THR A 213 -0.02 -2.22 1.24
C THR A 213 0.20 -2.79 -0.16
N TRP A 214 1.26 -2.38 -0.86
CA TRP A 214 1.56 -2.87 -2.21
C TRP A 214 2.11 -4.30 -2.21
N GLU A 215 2.80 -4.73 -1.15
CA GLU A 215 3.19 -6.13 -0.93
C GLU A 215 1.96 -7.01 -0.80
N TRP A 216 0.94 -6.55 -0.05
CA TRP A 216 -0.33 -7.26 0.04
C TRP A 216 -0.97 -7.45 -1.35
N VAL A 217 -1.01 -6.40 -2.18
CA VAL A 217 -1.54 -6.50 -3.56
C VAL A 217 -0.70 -7.45 -4.41
N ARG A 218 0.63 -7.33 -4.36
CA ARG A 218 1.57 -8.20 -5.10
C ARG A 218 1.46 -9.66 -4.67
N ASN A 219 1.21 -9.94 -3.39
CA ASN A 219 1.07 -11.31 -2.91
C ASN A 219 -0.19 -11.98 -3.50
N GLU A 220 -1.25 -11.22 -3.77
CA GLU A 220 -2.43 -11.73 -4.49
C GLU A 220 -2.20 -11.78 -6.02
N LEU A 221 -1.42 -10.84 -6.58
CA LEU A 221 -1.11 -10.74 -8.01
C LEU A 221 0.40 -10.48 -8.23
N PRO A 222 1.24 -11.54 -8.33
CA PRO A 222 2.71 -11.39 -8.36
C PRO A 222 3.26 -10.50 -9.48
N HIS A 223 2.60 -10.54 -10.64
CA HIS A 223 2.97 -9.77 -11.84
C HIS A 223 2.18 -8.46 -11.99
N ASP A 224 1.54 -7.98 -10.93
CA ASP A 224 0.85 -6.70 -10.98
C ASP A 224 1.83 -5.56 -11.25
N VAL A 225 1.67 -4.90 -12.40
CA VAL A 225 2.59 -3.86 -12.89
C VAL A 225 2.62 -2.68 -11.93
N MET A 226 1.45 -2.18 -11.52
CA MET A 226 1.38 -1.00 -10.64
C MET A 226 1.99 -1.29 -9.27
N ALA A 227 1.65 -2.43 -8.65
CA ALA A 227 2.19 -2.81 -7.35
C ALA A 227 3.73 -2.91 -7.39
N ASN A 228 4.29 -3.58 -8.40
CA ASN A 228 5.74 -3.74 -8.51
C ASN A 228 6.46 -2.41 -8.82
N LEU A 229 5.90 -1.52 -9.66
CA LEU A 229 6.45 -0.18 -9.88
C LEU A 229 6.47 0.66 -8.59
N ARG A 230 5.37 0.64 -7.83
CA ARG A 230 5.27 1.34 -6.55
C ARG A 230 6.21 0.76 -5.50
N LEU A 231 6.31 -0.57 -5.42
CA LEU A 231 7.27 -1.26 -4.55
C LEU A 231 8.72 -0.91 -4.89
N GLY A 232 9.07 -0.84 -6.18
CA GLY A 232 10.38 -0.37 -6.62
C GLY A 232 10.73 0.97 -5.98
N THR A 233 9.84 1.95 -6.06
CA THR A 233 10.06 3.26 -5.43
C THR A 233 10.04 3.20 -3.89
N CYS A 234 9.06 2.53 -3.28
CA CYS A 234 8.96 2.43 -1.82
C CYS A 234 10.20 1.78 -1.19
N TYR A 235 10.67 0.68 -1.76
CA TYR A 235 11.89 0.00 -1.33
C TYR A 235 13.13 0.88 -1.54
N GLN A 236 13.24 1.58 -2.66
CA GLN A 236 14.33 2.54 -2.86
C GLN A 236 14.34 3.62 -1.76
N LYS A 237 13.19 4.24 -1.48
CA LYS A 237 13.07 5.31 -0.47
C LYS A 237 13.31 4.84 0.96
N THR A 238 13.08 3.56 1.22
CA THR A 238 13.39 2.90 2.51
C THR A 238 14.78 2.24 2.53
N LYS A 239 15.63 2.51 1.53
CA LYS A 239 17.02 2.02 1.40
C LYS A 239 17.15 0.50 1.20
N GLN A 240 16.12 -0.14 0.65
CA GLN A 240 16.07 -1.56 0.33
C GLN A 240 16.25 -1.80 -1.17
N LEU A 241 17.46 -1.55 -1.70
CA LEU A 241 17.68 -1.55 -3.16
C LEU A 241 17.53 -2.93 -3.83
N VAL A 242 17.89 -4.03 -3.14
CA VAL A 242 17.74 -5.38 -3.72
C VAL A 242 16.26 -5.77 -3.90
N PRO A 243 15.38 -5.64 -2.88
CA PRO A 243 13.93 -5.80 -3.09
C PRO A 243 13.36 -4.86 -4.16
N SER A 244 13.90 -3.64 -4.29
CA SER A 244 13.51 -2.69 -5.32
C SER A 244 13.80 -3.23 -6.72
N ASP A 245 15.02 -3.69 -6.99
CA ASP A 245 15.39 -4.25 -8.29
C ASP A 245 14.53 -5.46 -8.66
N LEU A 246 14.36 -6.41 -7.74
CA LEU A 246 13.53 -7.60 -7.97
C LEU A 246 12.06 -7.25 -8.28
N ALA A 247 11.52 -6.17 -7.72
CA ALA A 247 10.19 -5.71 -8.08
C ALA A 247 10.14 -5.17 -9.51
N LEU A 248 11.12 -4.38 -9.91
CA LEU A 248 11.17 -3.76 -11.23
C LEU A 248 11.51 -4.77 -12.34
N GLU A 249 12.37 -5.75 -12.06
CA GLU A 249 12.67 -6.86 -12.97
C GLU A 249 11.42 -7.68 -13.31
N ARG A 250 10.58 -7.98 -12.31
CA ARG A 250 9.28 -8.63 -12.55
C ARG A 250 8.39 -7.83 -13.49
N VAL A 251 8.45 -6.50 -13.47
CA VAL A 251 7.71 -5.66 -14.42
C VAL A 251 8.27 -5.85 -15.82
N CYS A 252 9.60 -5.80 -15.98
CA CYS A 252 10.26 -6.00 -17.27
C CYS A 252 9.99 -7.38 -17.90
N GLU A 253 9.65 -8.38 -17.08
CA GLU A 253 9.31 -9.75 -17.51
C GLU A 253 7.84 -9.94 -17.89
N VAL A 254 6.96 -8.93 -17.74
CA VAL A 254 5.54 -9.07 -18.08
C VAL A 254 5.32 -9.11 -19.60
N ASP A 255 4.70 -10.19 -20.07
CA ASP A 255 4.34 -10.33 -21.48
C ASP A 255 3.33 -9.27 -21.94
N GLY A 256 3.64 -8.61 -23.06
CA GLY A 256 2.77 -7.59 -23.65
C GLY A 256 2.71 -6.28 -22.84
N LEU A 257 3.69 -6.02 -21.98
CA LEU A 257 3.84 -4.76 -21.27
C LEU A 257 3.90 -3.57 -22.24
N GLY A 258 3.17 -2.50 -21.91
CA GLY A 258 3.23 -1.25 -22.66
C GLY A 258 4.60 -0.55 -22.54
N THR A 259 5.02 0.15 -23.59
CA THR A 259 6.31 0.87 -23.66
C THR A 259 6.49 1.87 -22.52
N GLU A 260 5.41 2.57 -22.12
CA GLU A 260 5.42 3.53 -21.02
C GLU A 260 5.80 2.89 -19.68
N HIS A 261 5.23 1.73 -19.35
CA HIS A 261 5.55 1.00 -18.12
C HIS A 261 6.96 0.40 -18.15
N LEU A 262 7.42 -0.08 -19.31
CA LEU A 262 8.78 -0.56 -19.48
C LEU A 262 9.80 0.55 -19.24
N ALA A 263 9.55 1.73 -19.81
CA ALA A 263 10.42 2.90 -19.64
C ALA A 263 10.48 3.37 -18.19
N GLU A 264 9.35 3.37 -17.48
CA GLU A 264 9.30 3.69 -16.04
C GLU A 264 10.09 2.67 -15.21
N ALA A 265 9.90 1.36 -15.45
CA ALA A 265 10.62 0.32 -14.72
C ALA A 265 12.14 0.44 -14.91
N ARG A 266 12.58 0.67 -16.15
CA ARG A 266 13.99 0.91 -16.51
C ARG A 266 14.52 2.19 -15.87
N ALA A 267 13.74 3.27 -15.85
CA ALA A 267 14.14 4.51 -15.18
C ALA A 267 14.34 4.33 -13.67
N LEU A 268 13.50 3.55 -13.03
CA LEU A 268 13.61 3.22 -11.60
C LEU A 268 14.82 2.31 -11.32
N LEU A 269 15.12 1.33 -12.18
CA LEU A 269 16.34 0.52 -12.10
C LEU A 269 17.59 1.41 -12.25
N GLY A 270 17.57 2.35 -13.21
CA GLY A 270 18.64 3.35 -13.36
C GLY A 270 18.80 4.24 -12.12
N SER A 271 17.69 4.57 -11.46
CA SER A 271 17.68 5.33 -10.20
C SER A 271 18.26 4.52 -9.03
N ASN A 272 18.02 3.21 -8.98
CA ASN A 272 18.66 2.32 -8.00
C ASN A 272 20.16 2.19 -8.23
N ALA A 273 20.59 1.98 -9.48
CA ALA A 273 21.99 1.98 -9.87
C ALA A 273 22.67 3.31 -9.52
N LYS A 274 22.03 4.45 -9.82
CA LYS A 274 22.48 5.78 -9.40
C LYS A 274 22.66 5.89 -7.88
N THR A 275 21.75 5.32 -7.10
CA THR A 275 21.84 5.36 -5.63
C THR A 275 23.07 4.58 -5.14
N ARG A 276 23.35 3.40 -5.73
CA ARG A 276 24.58 2.63 -5.44
C ARG A 276 25.83 3.38 -5.90
N TRP A 277 25.80 3.94 -7.10
CA TRP A 277 26.89 4.74 -7.66
C TRP A 277 27.28 5.90 -6.74
N LEU A 278 26.30 6.66 -6.23
CA LEU A 278 26.57 7.75 -5.27
C LEU A 278 27.24 7.22 -3.99
N ALA A 279 26.83 6.06 -3.48
CA ALA A 279 27.39 5.49 -2.25
C ALA A 279 28.89 5.13 -2.37
N ASP A 280 29.37 4.79 -3.58
CA ASP A 280 30.77 4.42 -3.80
C ASP A 280 31.76 5.58 -3.58
N TRP A 281 31.34 6.81 -3.93
CA TRP A 281 32.24 7.97 -3.99
C TRP A 281 31.81 9.19 -3.16
N GLN A 282 30.53 9.36 -2.82
CA GLN A 282 30.01 10.60 -2.20
C GLN A 282 30.78 11.02 -0.95
N ASN A 283 31.21 10.06 -0.13
CA ASN A 283 31.86 10.31 1.16
C ASN A 283 33.39 10.40 1.06
N ARG A 284 33.96 10.44 -0.15
CA ARG A 284 35.43 10.56 -0.34
C ARG A 284 35.88 12.01 -0.12
N PRO A 285 37.07 12.22 0.50
CA PRO A 285 37.44 13.51 1.08
C PRO A 285 37.75 14.60 0.04
N ASP A 286 38.45 14.25 -1.03
CA ASP A 286 38.89 15.19 -2.06
C ASP A 286 38.25 14.91 -3.43
N GLU A 287 38.29 15.91 -4.31
CA GLU A 287 37.66 15.87 -5.62
C GLU A 287 38.27 14.81 -6.54
N ALA A 288 39.61 14.69 -6.58
CA ALA A 288 40.28 13.72 -7.44
C ALA A 288 39.92 12.28 -7.06
N THR A 289 39.88 11.97 -5.77
CA THR A 289 39.43 10.66 -5.27
C THR A 289 37.94 10.44 -5.59
N ARG A 290 37.07 11.45 -5.43
CA ARG A 290 35.66 11.33 -5.82
C ARG A 290 35.51 11.02 -7.31
N GLN A 291 36.22 11.72 -8.18
CA GLN A 291 36.21 11.49 -9.63
C GLN A 291 36.67 10.08 -9.99
N ALA A 292 37.80 9.63 -9.43
CA ALA A 292 38.35 8.31 -9.70
C ALA A 292 37.40 7.19 -9.24
N GLU A 293 36.87 7.26 -8.02
CA GLU A 293 35.93 6.25 -7.50
C GLU A 293 34.59 6.26 -8.26
N ALA A 294 34.09 7.44 -8.62
CA ALA A 294 32.87 7.57 -9.44
C ALA A 294 33.03 6.91 -10.82
N LEU A 295 34.21 7.01 -11.43
CA LEU A 295 34.52 6.39 -12.73
C LEU A 295 34.79 4.88 -12.62
N ARG A 296 35.33 4.41 -11.49
CA ARG A 296 35.57 2.98 -11.24
C ARG A 296 34.28 2.20 -10.99
N SER A 297 33.26 2.85 -10.43
CA SER A 297 32.00 2.21 -10.07
C SER A 297 31.30 1.60 -11.30
N PRO A 298 30.96 0.30 -11.29
CA PRO A 298 30.18 -0.32 -12.37
C PRO A 298 28.78 0.29 -12.49
N TYR A 299 28.24 0.78 -11.38
CA TYR A 299 26.88 1.33 -11.32
C TYR A 299 26.71 2.63 -12.13
N LEU A 300 27.81 3.33 -12.49
CA LEU A 300 27.77 4.45 -13.44
C LEU A 300 27.27 3.96 -14.82
N PHE A 301 27.77 2.81 -15.26
CA PHE A 301 27.45 2.21 -16.55
C PHE A 301 26.07 1.57 -16.52
N ASP A 302 25.73 0.87 -15.43
CA ASP A 302 24.40 0.28 -15.25
C ASP A 302 23.31 1.36 -15.27
N ALA A 303 23.52 2.47 -14.56
CA ALA A 303 22.57 3.58 -14.55
C ALA A 303 22.40 4.18 -15.96
N LEU A 304 23.50 4.45 -16.67
CA LEU A 304 23.47 4.93 -18.05
C LEU A 304 22.67 3.98 -18.96
N GLN A 305 22.95 2.68 -18.88
CA GLN A 305 22.31 1.67 -19.71
C GLN A 305 20.79 1.60 -19.43
N GLN A 306 20.38 1.53 -18.16
CA GLN A 306 18.96 1.45 -17.81
C GLN A 306 18.19 2.71 -18.24
N TYR A 307 18.74 3.90 -18.05
CA TYR A 307 18.10 5.13 -18.53
C TYR A 307 18.04 5.18 -20.07
N LYS A 308 19.10 4.74 -20.76
CA LYS A 308 19.11 4.65 -22.22
C LYS A 308 18.04 3.68 -22.73
N ASP A 309 17.99 2.46 -22.19
CA ASP A 309 17.02 1.43 -22.59
C ASP A 309 15.58 1.90 -22.35
N GLY A 310 15.32 2.59 -21.23
CA GLY A 310 14.02 3.18 -20.97
C GLY A 310 13.64 4.27 -21.98
N PHE A 311 14.59 5.11 -22.39
CA PHE A 311 14.34 6.17 -23.37
C PHE A 311 14.17 5.63 -24.80
N GLU A 312 14.90 4.57 -25.17
CA GLU A 312 14.75 3.90 -26.46
C GLU A 312 13.42 3.13 -26.56
N ALA A 313 12.95 2.55 -25.45
CA ALA A 313 11.64 1.90 -25.38
C ALA A 313 10.47 2.89 -25.52
N GLU A 314 10.57 4.08 -24.90
CA GLU A 314 9.56 5.12 -24.98
C GLU A 314 10.21 6.51 -25.11
N PRO A 315 10.42 7.02 -26.34
CA PRO A 315 11.04 8.33 -26.56
C PRO A 315 10.26 9.52 -25.99
N ARG A 316 8.98 9.35 -25.61
CA ARG A 316 8.21 10.37 -24.88
C ARG A 316 8.59 10.44 -23.40
N HIS A 317 9.27 9.42 -22.87
CA HIS A 317 9.74 9.36 -21.49
C HIS A 317 11.00 10.21 -21.29
N TYR A 318 10.84 11.53 -21.39
CA TYR A 318 11.94 12.50 -21.34
C TYR A 318 12.79 12.40 -20.07
N TYR A 319 12.23 11.92 -18.94
CA TYR A 319 12.96 11.71 -17.70
C TYR A 319 14.12 10.72 -17.88
N SER A 320 13.87 9.59 -18.57
CA SER A 320 14.92 8.63 -18.92
C SER A 320 15.97 9.25 -19.82
N GLY A 321 15.54 10.00 -20.84
CA GLY A 321 16.43 10.67 -21.77
C GLY A 321 17.38 11.67 -21.09
N VAL A 322 16.85 12.56 -20.24
CA VAL A 322 17.66 13.55 -19.51
C VAL A 322 18.64 12.88 -18.56
N ASN A 323 18.25 11.82 -17.86
CA ASN A 323 19.17 11.10 -16.98
C ASN A 323 20.23 10.31 -17.77
N ALA A 324 19.88 9.70 -18.91
CA ALA A 324 20.86 9.07 -19.81
C ALA A 324 21.89 10.11 -20.30
N LEU A 325 21.42 11.28 -20.72
CA LEU A 325 22.28 12.39 -21.14
C LEU A 325 23.19 12.88 -19.99
N ALA A 326 22.64 12.99 -18.78
CA ALA A 326 23.42 13.38 -17.61
C ALA A 326 24.53 12.36 -17.30
N PHE A 327 24.22 11.06 -17.31
CA PHE A 327 25.19 10.01 -17.01
C PHE A 327 26.26 9.85 -18.08
N VAL A 328 25.91 9.97 -19.37
CA VAL A 328 26.94 9.96 -20.42
C VAL A 328 27.81 11.22 -20.36
N ALA A 329 27.24 12.38 -20.01
CA ALA A 329 28.03 13.59 -19.77
C ALA A 329 29.02 13.36 -18.61
N ILE A 330 28.55 12.92 -17.45
CA ILE A 330 29.38 12.57 -16.28
C ILE A 330 30.51 11.62 -16.69
N LEU A 331 30.19 10.51 -17.36
CA LEU A 331 31.17 9.52 -17.81
C LEU A 331 32.24 10.15 -18.70
N THR A 332 31.84 10.90 -19.74
CA THR A 332 32.78 11.50 -20.69
C THR A 332 33.67 12.59 -20.06
N GLU A 333 33.14 13.38 -19.11
CA GLU A 333 33.92 14.39 -18.39
C GLU A 333 34.90 13.73 -17.40
N LEU A 334 34.45 12.72 -16.65
CA LEU A 334 35.31 11.98 -15.73
C LEU A 334 36.42 11.23 -16.46
N ALA A 335 36.12 10.57 -17.57
CA ALA A 335 37.13 9.88 -18.38
C ALA A 335 38.17 10.85 -18.97
N ALA A 336 37.78 12.10 -19.27
CA ALA A 336 38.72 13.13 -19.71
C ALA A 336 39.56 13.69 -18.54
N ALA A 337 38.99 13.81 -17.34
CA ALA A 337 39.68 14.30 -16.15
C ALA A 337 40.61 13.24 -15.52
N GLN A 338 40.30 11.95 -15.69
CA GLN A 338 40.99 10.82 -15.07
C GLN A 338 41.38 9.76 -16.14
N PRO A 339 42.28 10.10 -17.09
CA PRO A 339 42.62 9.21 -18.20
C PRO A 339 43.21 7.87 -17.75
N ASP A 340 44.10 7.87 -16.75
CA ASP A 340 44.72 6.64 -16.24
C ASP A 340 43.68 5.68 -15.62
N VAL A 341 42.68 6.24 -14.93
CA VAL A 341 41.57 5.46 -14.35
C VAL A 341 40.68 4.90 -15.44
N TRP A 342 40.39 5.68 -16.48
CA TRP A 342 39.64 5.23 -17.64
C TRP A 342 40.36 4.08 -18.36
N GLU A 343 41.63 4.25 -18.68
CA GLU A 343 42.44 3.26 -19.40
C GLU A 343 42.55 1.95 -18.62
N SER A 344 42.67 2.00 -17.30
CA SER A 344 42.76 0.80 -16.45
C SER A 344 41.56 -0.15 -16.53
N ARG A 345 40.44 0.28 -17.13
CA ARG A 345 39.25 -0.55 -17.33
C ARG A 345 39.32 -1.46 -18.56
N PHE A 346 40.28 -1.26 -19.45
CA PHE A 346 40.37 -1.93 -20.74
C PHE A 346 41.67 -2.72 -20.88
N SER A 347 41.75 -3.62 -21.86
CA SER A 347 42.97 -4.42 -22.07
C SER A 347 44.15 -3.59 -22.58
N ASP A 348 43.85 -2.53 -23.32
CA ASP A 348 44.83 -1.62 -23.93
C ASP A 348 44.23 -0.22 -24.16
N SER A 349 45.11 0.76 -24.42
CA SER A 349 44.74 2.16 -24.60
C SER A 349 43.94 2.41 -25.90
N ASP A 350 44.06 1.56 -26.92
CA ASP A 350 43.29 1.70 -28.17
C ASP A 350 41.81 1.37 -27.94
N GLU A 351 41.52 0.28 -27.20
CA GLU A 351 40.16 -0.05 -26.79
C GLU A 351 39.56 1.07 -25.94
N ALA A 352 40.32 1.61 -24.97
CA ALA A 352 39.88 2.71 -24.12
C ALA A 352 39.50 3.95 -24.96
N ALA A 353 40.30 4.29 -25.98
CA ALA A 353 40.04 5.41 -26.88
C ALA A 353 38.79 5.19 -27.75
N ILE A 354 38.60 3.98 -28.30
CA ILE A 354 37.40 3.61 -29.08
C ILE A 354 36.14 3.73 -28.23
N ARG A 355 36.18 3.20 -27.00
CA ARG A 355 35.05 3.25 -26.07
C ARG A 355 34.71 4.67 -25.66
N LEU A 356 35.70 5.51 -25.39
CA LEU A 356 35.46 6.92 -25.06
C LEU A 356 34.85 7.68 -26.25
N ARG A 357 35.30 7.40 -27.48
CA ARG A 357 34.70 7.97 -28.69
C ARG A 357 33.22 7.57 -28.82
N HIS A 358 32.91 6.30 -28.60
CA HIS A 358 31.53 5.81 -28.62
C HIS A 358 30.62 6.56 -27.63
N TYR A 359 31.06 6.79 -26.38
CA TYR A 359 30.27 7.55 -25.41
C TYR A 359 30.14 9.04 -25.76
N ARG A 360 31.15 9.64 -26.39
CA ARG A 360 31.05 11.01 -26.90
C ARG A 360 30.02 11.13 -28.04
N ASP A 361 30.01 10.16 -28.95
CA ASP A 361 29.01 10.11 -30.03
C ASP A 361 27.60 9.90 -29.46
N LEU A 362 27.44 9.01 -28.48
CA LEU A 362 26.18 8.79 -27.77
C LEU A 362 25.70 10.08 -27.08
N ARG A 363 26.59 10.84 -26.44
CA ARG A 363 26.25 12.14 -25.84
C ARG A 363 25.67 13.10 -26.88
N ILE A 364 26.27 13.20 -28.06
CA ILE A 364 25.78 14.07 -29.14
C ILE A 364 24.39 13.62 -29.61
N GLN A 365 24.20 12.32 -29.81
CA GLN A 365 22.90 11.75 -30.21
C GLN A 365 21.81 12.04 -29.18
N LEU A 366 22.11 11.82 -27.89
CA LEU A 366 21.16 12.04 -26.81
C LEU A 366 20.79 13.52 -26.65
N VAL A 367 21.70 14.48 -26.88
CA VAL A 367 21.35 15.92 -26.85
C VAL A 367 20.20 16.22 -27.82
N GLY A 368 20.30 15.80 -29.07
CA GLY A 368 19.26 16.03 -30.08
C GLY A 368 17.96 15.30 -29.76
N ALA A 369 18.04 14.03 -29.35
CA ALA A 369 16.88 13.23 -29.02
C ALA A 369 16.11 13.75 -27.80
N VAL A 370 16.82 14.12 -26.72
CA VAL A 370 16.23 14.71 -25.52
C VAL A 370 15.60 16.07 -25.82
N GLU A 371 16.28 16.91 -26.59
CA GLU A 371 15.72 18.21 -27.00
C GLU A 371 14.42 18.04 -27.78
N PHE A 372 14.36 17.09 -28.71
CA PHE A 372 13.14 16.76 -29.44
C PHE A 372 12.04 16.26 -28.50
N SER A 373 12.35 15.32 -27.61
CA SER A 373 11.39 14.75 -26.65
C SER A 373 10.77 15.82 -25.73
N LEU A 374 11.60 16.69 -25.15
CA LEU A 374 11.14 17.79 -24.28
C LEU A 374 10.25 18.78 -25.05
N ARG A 375 10.64 19.16 -26.28
CA ARG A 375 9.82 20.06 -27.12
C ARG A 375 8.48 19.42 -27.50
N ALA A 376 8.48 18.14 -27.85
CA ALA A 376 7.26 17.41 -28.17
C ALA A 376 6.30 17.38 -26.98
N ARG A 377 6.82 17.08 -25.77
CA ARG A 377 6.02 17.09 -24.54
C ARG A 377 5.50 18.48 -24.19
N GLN A 378 6.33 19.51 -24.32
CA GLN A 378 5.92 20.90 -24.10
C GLN A 378 4.77 21.30 -25.02
N ARG A 379 4.83 20.93 -26.30
CA ARG A 379 3.76 21.21 -27.28
C ARG A 379 2.47 20.47 -26.92
N GLU A 380 2.57 19.21 -26.53
CA GLU A 380 1.42 18.41 -26.11
C GLU A 380 0.69 19.03 -24.90
N LEU A 381 1.44 19.40 -23.86
CA LEU A 381 0.88 20.01 -22.65
C LEU A 381 0.21 21.36 -22.94
N THR A 382 0.83 22.19 -23.79
CA THR A 382 0.23 23.46 -24.24
C THR A 382 -1.10 23.23 -24.95
N LEU A 383 -1.18 22.26 -25.88
CA LEU A 383 -2.42 21.94 -26.60
C LEU A 383 -3.51 21.43 -25.65
N LYS A 384 -3.15 20.62 -24.66
CA LYS A 384 -4.07 20.08 -23.65
C LYS A 384 -4.37 21.05 -22.49
N LYS A 385 -3.75 22.23 -22.47
CA LYS A 385 -3.81 23.19 -21.35
C LYS A 385 -3.44 22.56 -19.99
N LEU A 386 -2.48 21.63 -20.02
CA LEU A 386 -1.94 20.97 -18.85
C LEU A 386 -0.58 21.55 -18.49
N THR A 387 -0.17 21.39 -17.24
CA THR A 387 1.17 21.77 -16.76
C THR A 387 1.89 20.53 -16.25
N ASP A 388 3.22 20.50 -16.45
CA ASP A 388 4.10 19.49 -15.89
C ASP A 388 5.28 20.21 -15.24
N PRO A 389 5.31 20.29 -13.89
CA PRO A 389 6.36 21.01 -13.19
C PRO A 389 7.76 20.40 -13.43
N TRP A 390 7.85 19.09 -13.72
CA TRP A 390 9.12 18.40 -13.96
C TRP A 390 9.70 18.70 -15.34
N LEU A 391 8.86 19.03 -16.30
CA LEU A 391 9.29 19.37 -17.66
C LEU A 391 10.14 20.65 -17.66
N ALA A 392 9.74 21.68 -16.90
CA ALA A 392 10.47 22.93 -16.82
C ALA A 392 11.88 22.73 -16.23
N ILE A 393 12.00 21.92 -15.18
CA ILE A 393 13.30 21.54 -14.60
C ILE A 393 14.13 20.78 -15.64
N SER A 394 13.54 19.81 -16.34
CA SER A 394 14.22 18.99 -17.33
C SER A 394 14.74 19.80 -18.54
N ILE A 395 14.03 20.85 -18.94
CA ILE A 395 14.50 21.82 -19.95
C ILE A 395 15.71 22.60 -19.44
N ALA A 396 15.70 23.03 -18.17
CA ALA A 396 16.84 23.68 -17.54
C ALA A 396 18.04 22.73 -17.39
N ASP A 397 17.80 21.47 -17.04
CA ASP A 397 18.82 20.42 -16.98
C ASP A 397 19.47 20.20 -18.36
N LEU A 398 18.68 20.19 -19.45
CA LEU A 398 19.25 20.13 -20.80
C LEU A 398 20.15 21.34 -21.10
N ALA A 399 19.73 22.55 -20.72
CA ALA A 399 20.56 23.76 -20.89
C ALA A 399 21.87 23.65 -20.09
N PHE A 400 21.81 23.16 -18.87
CA PHE A 400 22.96 22.91 -17.99
C PHE A 400 23.94 21.88 -18.60
N LEU A 401 23.43 20.71 -19.01
CA LEU A 401 24.23 19.60 -19.56
C LEU A 401 24.90 19.94 -20.90
N THR A 402 24.35 20.92 -21.62
CA THR A 402 24.87 21.40 -22.90
C THR A 402 25.64 22.72 -22.80
N GLY A 403 25.77 23.31 -21.60
CA GLY A 403 26.49 24.55 -21.38
C GLY A 403 25.88 25.77 -22.09
N LYS A 404 24.55 25.81 -22.27
CA LYS A 404 23.88 26.95 -22.90
C LYS A 404 24.00 28.19 -22.02
N HIS A 405 24.25 29.35 -22.64
CA HIS A 405 24.41 30.64 -21.96
C HIS A 405 23.20 31.08 -21.12
N ASN A 406 22.01 30.55 -21.42
CA ASN A 406 20.77 30.87 -20.71
C ASN A 406 20.46 29.89 -19.55
N THR A 407 21.42 29.06 -19.11
CA THR A 407 21.22 28.06 -18.03
C THR A 407 20.64 28.68 -16.76
N TYR A 408 21.21 29.79 -16.26
CA TYR A 408 20.71 30.50 -15.09
C TYR A 408 19.24 30.90 -15.24
N GLN A 409 18.92 31.51 -16.39
CA GLN A 409 17.57 32.00 -16.67
C GLN A 409 16.56 30.86 -16.76
N ALA A 410 16.93 29.73 -17.37
CA ALA A 410 16.08 28.55 -17.49
C ALA A 410 15.70 27.96 -16.12
N TYR A 411 16.67 27.80 -15.21
CA TYR A 411 16.38 27.33 -13.85
C TYR A 411 15.55 28.35 -13.06
N ARG A 412 15.86 29.65 -13.16
CA ARG A 412 15.07 30.70 -12.49
C ARG A 412 13.60 30.64 -12.90
N ASP A 413 13.32 30.48 -14.19
CA ASP A 413 11.96 30.44 -14.72
C ASP A 413 11.24 29.14 -14.34
N ALA A 414 11.97 28.02 -14.26
CA ALA A 414 11.44 26.78 -13.73
C ALA A 414 11.05 26.91 -12.25
N PHE A 415 11.95 27.43 -11.41
CA PHE A 415 11.73 27.56 -9.96
C PHE A 415 10.64 28.56 -9.59
N ALA A 416 10.43 29.62 -10.38
CA ALA A 416 9.37 30.60 -10.14
C ALA A 416 7.95 30.00 -10.12
N ARG A 417 7.77 28.79 -10.67
CA ARG A 417 6.48 28.11 -10.79
C ARG A 417 6.40 26.82 -9.95
N LEU A 418 7.35 26.61 -9.04
CA LEU A 418 7.51 25.39 -8.27
C LEU A 418 7.41 25.63 -6.77
N GLU A 419 6.87 24.65 -6.06
CA GLU A 419 6.93 24.59 -4.60
C GLU A 419 8.40 24.47 -4.13
N PRO A 420 8.78 25.06 -2.98
CA PRO A 420 10.17 25.02 -2.48
C PRO A 420 10.77 23.61 -2.37
N ALA A 421 9.94 22.60 -2.05
CA ALA A 421 10.36 21.21 -1.97
C ALA A 421 10.87 20.63 -3.30
N ALA A 422 10.34 21.12 -4.44
CA ALA A 422 10.76 20.66 -5.77
C ALA A 422 12.14 21.19 -6.17
N VAL A 423 12.54 22.37 -5.67
CA VAL A 423 13.88 22.93 -5.88
C VAL A 423 14.95 22.02 -5.29
N GLY A 424 14.66 21.35 -4.17
CA GLY A 424 15.56 20.38 -3.54
C GLY A 424 15.87 19.15 -4.42
N ILE A 425 15.00 18.80 -5.38
CA ILE A 425 15.26 17.71 -6.32
C ILE A 425 16.27 18.11 -7.38
N ALA A 426 16.09 19.30 -7.98
CA ALA A 426 17.08 19.86 -8.91
C ALA A 426 18.44 20.05 -8.23
N LYS A 427 18.44 20.49 -6.96
CA LYS A 427 19.66 20.64 -6.17
C LYS A 427 20.44 19.33 -6.05
N ARG A 428 19.78 18.19 -5.79
CA ARG A 428 20.47 16.90 -5.68
C ARG A 428 21.19 16.49 -6.97
N GLN A 429 20.62 16.80 -8.14
CA GLN A 429 21.28 16.55 -9.41
C GLN A 429 22.47 17.49 -9.61
N PHE A 430 22.28 18.78 -9.34
CA PHE A 430 23.33 19.79 -9.40
C PHE A 430 24.53 19.45 -8.48
N ASP A 431 24.26 19.02 -7.25
CA ASP A 431 25.28 18.68 -6.25
C ASP A 431 26.23 17.58 -6.72
N ILE A 432 25.79 16.69 -7.62
CA ILE A 432 26.63 15.65 -8.22
C ILE A 432 27.73 16.30 -9.08
N PHE A 433 27.34 17.20 -9.99
CA PHE A 433 28.28 17.88 -10.88
C PHE A 433 29.24 18.78 -10.10
N GLN A 434 28.72 19.51 -9.10
CA GLN A 434 29.53 20.34 -8.22
C GLN A 434 30.54 19.50 -7.41
N SER A 435 30.12 18.37 -6.82
CA SER A 435 31.00 17.55 -5.98
C SER A 435 32.10 16.83 -6.76
N LEU A 436 31.84 16.56 -8.05
CA LEU A 436 32.78 15.92 -8.97
C LEU A 436 33.62 16.93 -9.76
N GLY A 437 33.38 18.24 -9.67
CA GLY A 437 34.15 19.26 -10.39
C GLY A 437 33.98 19.23 -11.92
N ILE A 438 32.87 18.69 -12.42
CA ILE A 438 32.61 18.51 -13.86
C ILE A 438 31.60 19.53 -14.38
N LEU A 439 31.74 19.92 -15.66
CA LEU A 439 30.99 21.04 -16.27
C LEU A 439 31.09 22.37 -15.49
N PRO A 440 32.30 22.85 -15.14
CA PRO A 440 32.47 23.99 -14.22
C PRO A 440 31.75 25.26 -14.68
N LYS A 441 31.76 25.58 -15.99
CA LYS A 441 31.03 26.74 -16.53
C LYS A 441 29.53 26.68 -16.25
N SER A 442 28.91 25.51 -16.38
CA SER A 442 27.49 25.31 -16.12
C SER A 442 27.19 25.37 -14.61
N VAL A 443 28.08 24.80 -13.80
CA VAL A 443 28.02 24.87 -12.33
C VAL A 443 28.06 26.33 -11.88
N ASP A 444 29.05 27.11 -12.32
CA ASP A 444 29.21 28.52 -11.95
C ASP A 444 27.98 29.37 -12.31
N MET A 445 27.36 29.12 -13.47
CA MET A 445 26.12 29.78 -13.86
C MET A 445 24.93 29.45 -12.96
N ALA A 446 24.87 28.22 -12.42
CA ALA A 446 23.70 27.74 -11.66
C ALA A 446 23.86 27.87 -10.14
N VAL A 447 25.09 27.92 -9.60
CA VAL A 447 25.40 28.08 -8.16
C VAL A 447 24.54 29.15 -7.46
N PRO A 448 24.36 30.37 -8.01
CA PRO A 448 23.62 31.42 -7.30
C PRO A 448 22.13 31.11 -7.07
N LEU A 449 21.56 30.12 -7.76
CA LEU A 449 20.16 29.73 -7.65
C LEU A 449 19.89 28.70 -6.55
N PHE A 450 20.94 28.05 -6.03
CA PHE A 450 20.82 27.02 -5.01
C PHE A 450 21.35 27.55 -3.67
N PRO A 451 20.48 27.86 -2.69
CA PRO A 451 20.94 28.32 -1.38
C PRO A 451 21.79 27.25 -0.70
N HIS A 452 22.82 27.68 0.04
CA HIS A 452 23.53 26.81 0.99
C HIS A 452 22.52 26.28 1.99
N THR A 453 22.14 25.02 1.82
CA THR A 453 21.22 24.36 2.75
C THR A 453 22.06 23.91 3.94
N PRO A 454 21.86 24.43 5.16
CA PRO A 454 22.47 23.82 6.34
C PRO A 454 22.02 22.37 6.38
N ALA A 455 22.96 21.46 6.68
CA ALA A 455 22.66 20.04 6.86
C ALA A 455 21.43 19.92 7.77
N GLY A 456 20.32 19.42 7.20
CA GLY A 456 19.02 19.47 7.84
C GLY A 456 19.06 18.87 9.23
N ASN A 457 18.36 19.53 10.15
CA ASN A 457 18.16 19.13 11.54
C ASN A 457 18.09 17.61 11.67
N GLY A 458 18.97 17.06 12.52
CA GLY A 458 19.02 15.63 12.81
C GLY A 458 17.63 15.06 13.08
N ALA A 459 17.41 13.83 12.63
CA ALA A 459 16.13 13.11 12.73
C ALA A 459 15.42 13.42 14.05
N GLN A 460 14.34 14.20 13.98
CA GLN A 460 13.52 14.52 15.14
C GLN A 460 13.01 13.18 15.69
N LYS A 461 13.43 12.81 16.91
CA LYS A 461 13.07 11.52 17.51
C LYS A 461 11.55 11.42 17.58
N GLN A 462 10.99 10.34 17.02
CA GLN A 462 9.55 10.07 17.10
C GLN A 462 9.11 10.03 18.57
N PRO A 463 7.99 10.68 18.92
CA PRO A 463 7.46 10.63 20.27
C PRO A 463 6.96 9.22 20.60
N ALA A 464 6.95 8.88 21.89
CA ALA A 464 6.27 7.68 22.37
C ALA A 464 4.77 7.96 22.53
N VAL A 465 3.93 6.96 22.27
CA VAL A 465 2.47 7.11 22.40
C VAL A 465 1.93 6.12 23.42
N LEU A 466 1.10 6.61 24.33
CA LEU A 466 0.26 5.79 25.20
C LEU A 466 -1.15 5.82 24.62
N VAL A 467 -1.63 4.69 24.10
CA VAL A 467 -3.02 4.55 23.68
C VAL A 467 -3.80 3.79 24.74
N PHE A 468 -4.95 4.31 25.15
CA PHE A 468 -5.76 3.71 26.20
C PHE A 468 -7.10 3.19 25.68
N THR A 469 -7.53 2.05 26.21
CA THR A 469 -8.88 1.52 26.06
C THR A 469 -9.31 0.93 27.41
N GLY A 470 -10.57 1.13 27.81
CA GLY A 470 -11.02 0.62 29.08
C GLY A 470 -12.52 0.51 29.23
N HIS A 471 -12.94 -0.16 30.31
CA HIS A 471 -14.35 -0.22 30.67
C HIS A 471 -14.91 1.15 31.07
N ARG A 472 -16.20 1.31 30.77
CA ARG A 472 -17.01 2.40 31.32
C ARG A 472 -17.43 2.10 32.75
N ILE A 473 -17.73 3.15 33.53
CA ILE A 473 -18.44 2.96 34.80
C ILE A 473 -19.74 2.17 34.53
N ASP A 474 -19.94 1.12 35.31
CA ASP A 474 -21.11 0.27 35.18
C ASP A 474 -22.40 1.03 35.49
N GLU A 475 -23.45 0.75 34.72
CA GLU A 475 -24.79 1.23 35.04
C GLU A 475 -25.28 0.62 36.36
N PRO A 476 -26.13 1.34 37.13
CA PRO A 476 -26.68 0.83 38.37
C PRO A 476 -27.35 -0.54 38.14
N ARG A 477 -26.89 -1.57 38.87
CA ARG A 477 -27.38 -2.97 38.82
C ARG A 477 -26.97 -3.81 37.61
N ARG A 478 -25.84 -3.52 36.96
CA ARG A 478 -25.26 -4.44 35.97
C ARG A 478 -25.11 -5.88 36.55
N PRO A 479 -25.64 -6.93 35.89
CA PRO A 479 -25.63 -8.30 36.44
C PRO A 479 -24.23 -8.89 36.69
N LYS A 480 -23.25 -8.50 35.85
CA LYS A 480 -21.84 -8.87 36.00
C LYS A 480 -21.02 -7.58 36.02
N PRO A 481 -20.55 -7.12 37.20
CA PRO A 481 -19.74 -5.92 37.31
C PRO A 481 -18.42 -6.08 36.53
N ARG A 482 -17.99 -5.00 35.89
CA ARG A 482 -16.69 -4.92 35.18
C ARG A 482 -15.89 -3.71 35.65
N PHE A 483 -16.57 -2.60 35.95
CA PHE A 483 -15.99 -1.41 36.56
C PHE A 483 -17.05 -0.70 37.43
N PRO A 484 -17.22 -1.15 38.69
CA PRO A 484 -18.09 -0.51 39.66
C PRO A 484 -17.62 0.91 40.02
N ALA A 485 -18.57 1.81 40.33
CA ALA A 485 -18.26 3.22 40.64
C ALA A 485 -17.34 3.36 41.87
N GLU A 486 -17.49 2.50 42.87
CA GLU A 486 -16.65 2.46 44.07
C GLU A 486 -15.19 2.08 43.81
N ARG A 487 -14.87 1.57 42.61
CA ARG A 487 -13.51 1.19 42.21
C ARG A 487 -12.78 2.28 41.41
N GLU A 488 -13.38 3.46 41.25
CA GLU A 488 -12.82 4.57 40.50
C GLU A 488 -11.38 4.93 40.93
N GLU A 489 -11.16 5.18 42.22
CA GLU A 489 -9.84 5.53 42.75
C GLU A 489 -8.81 4.40 42.58
N THR A 490 -9.26 3.14 42.67
CA THR A 490 -8.39 1.98 42.47
C THR A 490 -7.94 1.90 41.00
N ALA A 491 -8.85 2.11 40.05
CA ALA A 491 -8.52 2.19 38.63
C ALA A 491 -7.59 3.37 38.34
N ARG A 492 -7.88 4.55 38.90
CA ARG A 492 -7.05 5.76 38.74
C ARG A 492 -5.61 5.52 39.19
N ALA A 493 -5.42 4.92 40.37
CA ALA A 493 -4.10 4.60 40.90
C ALA A 493 -3.35 3.60 40.02
N ALA A 494 -4.03 2.56 39.50
CA ALA A 494 -3.43 1.59 38.60
C ALA A 494 -2.99 2.22 37.27
N ILE A 495 -3.84 3.07 36.67
CA ILE A 495 -3.54 3.82 35.45
C ILE A 495 -2.33 4.73 35.67
N ARG A 496 -2.31 5.49 36.77
CA ARG A 496 -1.19 6.37 37.12
C ARG A 496 0.12 5.63 37.26
N LYS A 497 0.12 4.50 37.97
CA LYS A 497 1.31 3.66 38.13
C LYS A 497 1.84 3.17 36.79
N ALA A 498 0.97 2.74 35.88
CA ALA A 498 1.36 2.30 34.55
C ALA A 498 1.95 3.43 33.70
N ILE A 499 1.33 4.61 33.69
CA ILE A 499 1.84 5.79 32.96
C ILE A 499 3.20 6.23 33.51
N GLN A 500 3.36 6.31 34.83
CA GLN A 500 4.63 6.69 35.46
C GLN A 500 5.76 5.69 35.15
N ALA A 501 5.43 4.39 35.08
CA ALA A 501 6.40 3.37 34.68
C ALA A 501 6.87 3.57 33.23
N GLU A 502 5.95 3.84 32.29
CA GLU A 502 6.30 4.11 30.89
C GLU A 502 7.08 5.43 30.74
N MET A 503 6.72 6.46 31.51
CA MET A 503 7.43 7.74 31.55
C MET A 503 8.87 7.59 32.05
N SER A 504 9.08 6.76 33.08
CA SER A 504 10.41 6.50 33.63
C SER A 504 11.26 5.61 32.71
N ALA A 505 10.63 4.73 31.94
CA ALA A 505 11.31 3.80 31.04
C ALA A 505 11.76 4.43 29.71
N ARG A 506 11.28 5.63 29.36
CA ARG A 506 11.44 6.22 28.02
C ARG A 506 12.15 7.56 28.08
N ALA A 507 13.15 7.74 27.23
CA ALA A 507 13.90 8.99 27.07
C ALA A 507 13.35 9.89 25.94
N VAL A 508 12.06 9.73 25.59
CA VAL A 508 11.37 10.52 24.55
C VAL A 508 10.06 11.08 25.10
N PRO A 509 9.57 12.23 24.60
CA PRO A 509 8.28 12.77 25.00
C PRO A 509 7.14 11.77 24.78
N LEU A 510 6.19 11.74 25.70
CA LEU A 510 4.98 10.93 25.63
C LEU A 510 3.80 11.74 25.10
N ILE A 511 2.90 11.09 24.40
CA ILE A 511 1.57 11.61 24.02
C ILE A 511 0.53 10.58 24.49
N GLY A 512 -0.49 11.03 25.22
CA GLY A 512 -1.63 10.21 25.60
C GLY A 512 -2.74 10.30 24.54
N LEU A 513 -3.29 9.16 24.12
CA LEU A 513 -4.39 9.07 23.16
C LEU A 513 -5.46 8.13 23.69
N ALA A 514 -6.70 8.59 23.79
CA ALA A 514 -7.83 7.75 24.17
C ALA A 514 -9.15 8.33 23.66
N GLY A 515 -10.21 7.55 23.84
CA GLY A 515 -11.58 8.03 23.72
C GLY A 515 -11.93 9.02 24.83
N GLY A 516 -13.23 9.23 25.05
CA GLY A 516 -13.74 10.10 26.12
C GLY A 516 -14.82 9.44 26.95
N ALA A 517 -14.90 8.10 26.95
CA ALA A 517 -15.95 7.39 27.67
C ALA A 517 -15.82 7.59 29.19
N SER A 518 -16.94 7.61 29.91
CA SER A 518 -16.93 7.67 31.38
C SER A 518 -16.15 6.50 31.96
N GLY A 519 -15.44 6.67 33.07
CA GLY A 519 -14.55 5.64 33.62
C GLY A 519 -13.14 5.73 33.06
N GLY A 520 -12.63 4.63 32.47
CA GLY A 520 -11.21 4.45 32.20
C GLY A 520 -10.59 5.53 31.31
N ASP A 521 -11.25 5.89 30.21
CA ASP A 521 -10.70 6.82 29.21
C ASP A 521 -10.50 8.23 29.81
N LEU A 522 -11.50 8.75 30.52
CA LEU A 522 -11.39 10.06 31.17
C LEU A 522 -10.40 10.06 32.33
N LEU A 523 -10.36 8.99 33.13
CA LEU A 523 -9.33 8.84 34.17
C LEU A 523 -7.92 8.84 33.57
N PHE A 524 -7.72 8.18 32.43
CA PHE A 524 -6.45 8.20 31.71
C PHE A 524 -6.06 9.62 31.27
N HIS A 525 -6.98 10.37 30.65
CA HIS A 525 -6.70 11.74 30.22
C HIS A 525 -6.37 12.67 31.37
N GLU A 526 -7.09 12.58 32.49
CA GLU A 526 -6.81 13.39 33.68
C GLU A 526 -5.45 13.07 34.30
N VAL A 527 -5.07 11.80 34.35
CA VAL A 527 -3.75 11.41 34.84
C VAL A 527 -2.66 11.91 33.90
N CYS A 528 -2.86 11.84 32.58
CA CYS A 528 -1.95 12.44 31.61
C CYS A 528 -1.81 13.96 31.81
N GLU A 529 -2.93 14.67 32.05
CA GLU A 529 -2.94 16.10 32.32
C GLU A 529 -2.12 16.45 33.57
N GLU A 530 -2.37 15.76 34.68
CA GLU A 530 -1.65 15.97 35.95
C GLU A 530 -0.14 15.67 35.84
N LEU A 531 0.24 14.79 34.91
CA LEU A 531 1.64 14.46 34.61
C LEU A 531 2.23 15.31 33.48
N ASN A 532 1.53 16.35 33.00
CA ASN A 532 1.93 17.24 31.90
C ASN A 532 2.24 16.49 30.59
N ILE A 533 1.52 15.40 30.32
CA ILE A 533 1.61 14.65 29.06
C ILE A 533 0.59 15.24 28.08
N PRO A 534 0.99 15.68 26.87
CA PRO A 534 0.06 16.10 25.82
C PRO A 534 -1.00 15.03 25.53
N ARG A 535 -2.27 15.45 25.44
CA ARG A 535 -3.43 14.57 25.29
C ARG A 535 -4.09 14.77 23.93
N LYS A 536 -4.49 13.66 23.31
CA LYS A 536 -5.29 13.59 22.10
C LYS A 536 -6.61 12.85 22.39
N LEU A 537 -7.72 13.59 22.34
CA LEU A 537 -9.07 13.06 22.54
C LEU A 537 -9.68 12.65 21.21
N TYR A 538 -9.99 11.36 21.05
CA TYR A 538 -10.48 10.79 19.80
C TYR A 538 -11.95 10.39 19.93
N LEU A 539 -12.82 11.06 19.17
CA LEU A 539 -14.25 10.79 19.14
C LEU A 539 -14.66 10.23 17.78
N ILE A 540 -15.10 8.99 17.75
CA ILE A 540 -15.50 8.35 16.49
C ILE A 540 -16.79 8.96 15.90
N ILE A 541 -17.62 9.58 16.74
CA ILE A 541 -18.91 10.21 16.38
C ILE A 541 -18.97 11.62 16.98
N PRO A 542 -19.90 12.49 16.53
CA PRO A 542 -19.98 13.86 17.03
C PRO A 542 -20.17 13.91 18.54
N ARG A 543 -19.63 14.97 19.16
CA ARG A 543 -19.64 15.19 20.61
C ARG A 543 -20.98 14.84 21.28
N ASP A 544 -22.08 15.39 20.79
CA ASP A 544 -23.37 15.27 21.48
C ASP A 544 -23.90 13.83 21.48
N GLU A 545 -23.71 13.10 20.38
CA GLU A 545 -24.02 11.67 20.31
C GLU A 545 -23.08 10.85 21.19
N TYR A 546 -21.78 11.20 21.21
CA TYR A 546 -20.79 10.54 22.05
C TYR A 546 -21.11 10.69 23.54
N VAL A 547 -21.44 11.91 23.98
CA VAL A 547 -21.81 12.20 25.36
C VAL A 547 -23.05 11.39 25.75
N LYS A 548 -24.09 11.40 24.91
CA LYS A 548 -25.33 10.65 25.14
C LYS A 548 -25.06 9.15 25.31
N ALA A 549 -24.23 8.57 24.46
CA ALA A 549 -24.00 7.12 24.42
C ALA A 549 -22.98 6.63 25.46
N SER A 550 -21.90 7.39 25.69
CA SER A 550 -20.69 6.91 26.36
C SER A 550 -20.28 7.67 27.61
N VAL A 551 -20.94 8.79 27.93
CA VAL A 551 -20.58 9.64 29.10
C VAL A 551 -21.76 9.82 30.05
N ALA A 552 -22.85 10.40 29.55
CA ALA A 552 -24.03 10.80 30.31
C ALA A 552 -24.66 9.69 31.18
N PRO A 553 -24.66 8.39 30.78
CA PRO A 553 -25.20 7.32 31.62
C PRO A 553 -24.51 7.17 32.98
N ALA A 554 -23.29 7.68 33.15
CA ALA A 554 -22.56 7.64 34.42
C ALA A 554 -22.87 8.84 35.35
N GLY A 555 -23.67 9.82 34.90
CA GLY A 555 -24.10 10.98 35.68
C GLY A 555 -23.43 12.30 35.30
N PRO A 556 -23.94 13.44 35.82
CA PRO A 556 -23.55 14.80 35.40
C PRO A 556 -22.07 15.12 35.66
N GLN A 557 -21.49 14.61 36.74
CA GLN A 557 -20.07 14.79 37.06
C GLN A 557 -19.12 14.28 35.95
N TRP A 558 -19.50 13.21 35.23
CA TRP A 558 -18.71 12.69 34.12
C TRP A 558 -18.83 13.55 32.87
N ILE A 559 -19.96 14.23 32.68
CA ILE A 559 -20.17 15.19 31.58
C ILE A 559 -19.27 16.41 31.79
N GLU A 560 -19.16 16.92 33.02
CA GLU A 560 -18.27 18.04 33.36
C GLU A 560 -16.80 17.69 33.09
N ARG A 561 -16.36 16.50 33.53
CA ARG A 561 -15.00 15.99 33.28
C ARG A 561 -14.73 15.82 31.79
N PHE A 562 -15.67 15.26 31.05
CA PHE A 562 -15.58 15.15 29.60
C PHE A 562 -15.45 16.53 28.93
N ASN A 563 -16.26 17.52 29.32
CA ASN A 563 -16.22 18.86 28.76
C ASN A 563 -14.87 19.52 29.00
N HIS A 564 -14.30 19.37 30.20
CA HIS A 564 -12.95 19.84 30.50
C HIS A 564 -11.92 19.23 29.54
N GLN A 565 -11.94 17.90 29.37
CA GLN A 565 -11.02 17.21 28.44
C GLN A 565 -11.25 17.63 26.97
N TYR A 566 -12.51 17.80 26.55
CA TYR A 566 -12.88 18.24 25.20
C TYR A 566 -12.35 19.65 24.87
N THR A 567 -12.34 20.55 25.85
CA THR A 567 -11.84 21.93 25.66
C THR A 567 -10.33 22.04 25.80
N THR A 568 -9.68 21.16 26.57
CA THR A 568 -8.25 21.30 26.92
C THR A 568 -7.30 20.36 26.18
N ALA A 569 -7.79 19.23 25.66
CA ALA A 569 -7.00 18.29 24.86
C ALA A 569 -7.05 18.63 23.36
N GLU A 570 -6.08 18.13 22.58
CA GLU A 570 -6.19 18.16 21.13
C GLU A 570 -7.29 17.18 20.71
N MET A 571 -8.39 17.70 20.17
CA MET A 571 -9.58 16.90 19.87
C MET A 571 -9.67 16.55 18.39
N ARG A 572 -10.10 15.31 18.11
CA ARG A 572 -10.37 14.83 16.76
C ARG A 572 -11.68 14.05 16.69
N GLU A 573 -12.59 14.52 15.84
CA GLU A 573 -13.79 13.80 15.42
C GLU A 573 -13.56 13.10 14.07
N TYR A 574 -14.17 11.92 13.88
CA TYR A 574 -14.02 11.13 12.64
C TYR A 574 -15.30 11.11 11.79
N GLN A 575 -16.38 10.49 12.27
CA GLN A 575 -17.64 10.34 11.52
C GLN A 575 -18.65 11.43 11.87
N ARG A 576 -19.64 11.63 10.98
CA ARG A 576 -20.71 12.62 11.16
C ARG A 576 -21.92 12.12 11.95
N SER A 577 -22.03 10.82 12.20
CA SER A 577 -23.09 10.20 13.01
C SER A 577 -22.64 8.82 13.52
N ALA A 578 -23.43 8.22 14.39
CA ALA A 578 -23.25 6.83 14.85
C ALA A 578 -23.50 5.75 13.79
N GLU A 579 -24.06 6.10 12.63
CA GLU A 579 -24.26 5.15 11.54
C GLU A 579 -22.92 4.84 10.86
N LEU A 580 -22.69 3.55 10.55
CA LEU A 580 -21.53 3.16 9.76
C LEU A 580 -21.68 3.66 8.32
N PRO A 581 -20.56 4.00 7.63
CA PRO A 581 -20.58 4.26 6.20
C PRO A 581 -21.23 3.12 5.43
N PHE A 582 -21.87 3.42 4.32
CA PHE A 582 -22.64 2.45 3.55
C PHE A 582 -21.79 1.23 3.16
N TRP A 583 -20.53 1.45 2.77
CA TRP A 583 -19.60 0.37 2.44
C TRP A 583 -19.28 -0.58 3.60
N LEU A 584 -19.54 -0.20 4.86
CA LEU A 584 -19.28 -1.00 6.07
C LEU A 584 -20.53 -1.66 6.67
N GLN A 585 -21.73 -1.23 6.27
CA GLN A 585 -22.99 -1.66 6.91
C GLN A 585 -23.27 -3.16 6.75
N GLU A 586 -22.75 -3.79 5.70
CA GLU A 586 -22.91 -5.24 5.45
C GLU A 586 -21.97 -6.12 6.29
N LYS A 587 -21.06 -5.53 7.09
CA LYS A 587 -20.10 -6.28 7.88
C LYS A 587 -20.75 -6.81 9.17
N PRO A 588 -20.89 -8.14 9.34
CA PRO A 588 -21.53 -8.72 10.52
C PRO A 588 -20.70 -8.44 11.78
N ASP A 589 -21.38 -8.26 12.91
CA ASP A 589 -20.80 -8.09 14.25
C ASP A 589 -19.77 -6.94 14.38
N TYR A 590 -19.83 -5.95 13.48
CA TYR A 590 -18.98 -4.77 13.48
C TYR A 590 -19.79 -3.50 13.72
N GLY A 591 -19.35 -2.70 14.69
CA GLY A 591 -20.06 -1.50 15.11
C GLY A 591 -19.13 -0.30 15.26
N VAL A 592 -19.73 0.86 15.50
CA VAL A 592 -19.02 2.15 15.61
C VAL A 592 -17.97 2.17 16.73
N TRP A 593 -18.19 1.43 17.82
CA TRP A 593 -17.25 1.39 18.94
C TRP A 593 -16.03 0.51 18.65
N GLN A 594 -16.23 -0.64 17.99
CA GLN A 594 -15.13 -1.45 17.45
C GLN A 594 -14.30 -0.66 16.44
N ARG A 595 -14.98 0.14 15.60
CA ARG A 595 -14.35 1.05 14.66
C ARG A 595 -13.50 2.12 15.35
N SER A 596 -14.03 2.73 16.43
CA SER A 596 -13.30 3.70 17.27
C SER A 596 -11.98 3.16 17.78
N ASN A 597 -12.01 1.96 18.37
CA ASN A 597 -10.85 1.28 18.92
C ASN A 597 -9.77 1.05 17.87
N THR A 598 -10.17 0.54 16.70
CA THR A 598 -9.27 0.28 15.57
C THR A 598 -8.66 1.59 15.04
N TRP A 599 -9.47 2.62 14.87
CA TRP A 599 -9.02 3.95 14.43
C TRP A 599 -8.00 4.58 15.37
N MET A 600 -8.25 4.54 16.68
CA MET A 600 -7.32 5.05 17.70
C MET A 600 -5.99 4.30 17.68
N LEU A 601 -6.02 2.96 17.61
CA LEU A 601 -4.79 2.15 17.61
C LEU A 601 -3.92 2.45 16.38
N HIS A 602 -4.51 2.51 15.18
CA HIS A 602 -3.75 2.79 13.96
C HIS A 602 -3.17 4.21 13.94
N ASN A 603 -3.87 5.20 14.50
CA ASN A 603 -3.32 6.55 14.65
C ASN A 603 -2.21 6.60 15.71
N ALA A 604 -2.34 5.87 16.81
CA ALA A 604 -1.28 5.74 17.80
C ALA A 604 -0.01 5.11 17.19
N LEU A 605 -0.17 4.02 16.44
CA LEU A 605 0.93 3.36 15.71
C LEU A 605 1.54 4.24 14.62
N ALA A 606 0.77 5.13 13.99
CA ALA A 606 1.28 6.09 13.02
C ALA A 606 2.15 7.19 13.62
N ILE A 607 1.85 7.59 14.86
CA ILE A 607 2.62 8.61 15.58
C ILE A 607 3.83 7.97 16.28
N GLY A 608 3.63 6.88 17.01
CA GLY A 608 4.63 6.28 17.91
C GLY A 608 5.38 5.07 17.35
N GLY A 609 4.91 4.44 16.26
CA GLY A 609 5.50 3.21 15.74
C GLY A 609 5.63 2.12 16.81
N ALA A 610 6.82 1.52 16.91
CA ALA A 610 7.16 0.55 17.96
C ALA A 610 7.23 1.18 19.37
N ALA A 611 7.37 2.50 19.46
CA ALA A 611 7.28 3.24 20.72
C ALA A 611 5.82 3.51 21.14
N THR A 612 4.86 2.74 20.66
CA THR A 612 3.48 2.76 21.16
C THR A 612 3.31 1.76 22.31
N THR A 613 2.59 2.14 23.36
CA THR A 613 2.11 1.25 24.42
C THR A 613 0.59 1.31 24.49
N LEU A 614 -0.08 0.18 24.36
CA LEU A 614 -1.49 0.01 24.65
C LEU A 614 -1.68 -0.25 26.16
N LEU A 615 -2.43 0.62 26.83
CA LEU A 615 -2.92 0.41 28.19
C LEU A 615 -4.38 -0.03 28.12
N ALA A 616 -4.68 -1.25 28.57
CA ALA A 616 -6.02 -1.81 28.51
C ALA A 616 -6.58 -2.08 29.92
N LEU A 617 -7.57 -1.31 30.37
CA LEU A 617 -8.33 -1.60 31.59
C LEU A 617 -9.44 -2.60 31.27
N TRP A 618 -9.14 -3.89 31.40
CA TRP A 618 -9.92 -4.96 30.79
C TRP A 618 -9.93 -6.23 31.64
N ASN A 619 -11.07 -6.90 31.75
CA ASN A 619 -11.27 -8.10 32.56
C ASN A 619 -10.86 -9.43 31.88
N GLY A 620 -10.19 -9.38 30.72
CA GLY A 620 -9.84 -10.57 29.94
C GLY A 620 -11.02 -11.24 29.22
N GLN A 621 -12.23 -10.67 29.25
CA GLN A 621 -13.43 -11.24 28.63
C GLN A 621 -14.02 -10.29 27.57
N GLY A 622 -14.46 -10.86 26.44
CA GLY A 622 -15.23 -10.15 25.40
C GLY A 622 -14.75 -10.39 23.97
N GLY A 623 -15.32 -11.42 23.33
CA GLY A 623 -15.53 -11.62 21.89
C GLY A 623 -14.33 -11.57 20.93
N ASP A 624 -14.18 -12.62 20.12
CA ASP A 624 -13.26 -12.75 18.96
C ASP A 624 -13.54 -11.78 17.79
N GLY A 625 -14.40 -10.77 17.97
CA GLY A 625 -14.81 -9.84 16.93
C GLY A 625 -13.76 -8.76 16.63
N PRO A 626 -13.64 -8.30 15.37
CA PRO A 626 -12.71 -7.23 15.00
C PRO A 626 -13.01 -5.93 15.76
N GLY A 627 -11.97 -5.29 16.30
CA GLY A 627 -12.04 -4.01 17.03
C GLY A 627 -12.43 -4.10 18.52
N GLY A 628 -12.62 -5.30 19.07
CA GLY A 628 -12.69 -5.52 20.52
C GLY A 628 -11.34 -5.26 21.21
N THR A 629 -11.33 -5.17 22.55
CA THR A 629 -10.10 -4.94 23.33
C THR A 629 -9.08 -6.06 23.14
N GLU A 630 -9.51 -7.31 23.06
CA GLU A 630 -8.63 -8.44 22.74
C GLU A 630 -7.99 -8.30 21.35
N HIS A 631 -8.78 -7.93 20.34
CA HIS A 631 -8.29 -7.66 19.00
C HIS A 631 -7.27 -6.50 18.97
N MET A 632 -7.50 -5.43 19.75
CA MET A 632 -6.54 -4.33 19.90
C MET A 632 -5.21 -4.80 20.50
N VAL A 633 -5.25 -5.64 21.54
CA VAL A 633 -4.04 -6.20 22.17
C VAL A 633 -3.26 -7.04 21.17
N LYS A 634 -3.92 -7.98 20.48
CA LYS A 634 -3.30 -8.82 19.43
C LYS A 634 -2.70 -7.96 18.32
N THR A 635 -3.43 -6.94 17.85
CA THR A 635 -2.98 -6.03 16.78
C THR A 635 -1.77 -5.19 17.21
N ALA A 636 -1.78 -4.64 18.44
CA ALA A 636 -0.66 -3.87 18.97
C ALA A 636 0.61 -4.74 19.08
N GLN A 637 0.50 -5.94 19.65
CA GLN A 637 1.61 -6.88 19.80
C GLN A 637 2.17 -7.34 18.45
N ALA A 638 1.31 -7.68 17.48
CA ALA A 638 1.72 -8.06 16.13
C ALA A 638 2.49 -6.96 15.39
N ARG A 639 2.28 -5.69 15.77
CA ARG A 639 2.97 -4.51 15.24
C ARG A 639 4.20 -4.09 16.07
N GLY A 640 4.60 -4.91 17.05
CA GLY A 640 5.76 -4.66 17.92
C GLY A 640 5.52 -3.63 19.03
N ALA A 641 4.28 -3.17 19.22
CA ALA A 641 3.92 -2.29 20.32
C ALA A 641 3.72 -3.08 21.62
N ARG A 642 4.05 -2.46 22.76
CA ARG A 642 3.84 -3.05 24.07
C ARG A 642 2.34 -3.01 24.43
N ALA A 643 1.83 -4.06 25.06
CA ALA A 643 0.50 -4.06 25.65
C ALA A 643 0.59 -4.32 27.17
N ILE A 644 -0.06 -3.47 27.97
CA ILE A 644 -0.16 -3.58 29.42
C ILE A 644 -1.64 -3.75 29.75
N ILE A 645 -1.98 -4.92 30.29
CA ILE A 645 -3.34 -5.24 30.72
C ILE A 645 -3.45 -4.90 32.21
N LEU A 646 -4.34 -3.97 32.53
CA LEU A 646 -4.79 -3.67 33.88
C LEU A 646 -6.03 -4.54 34.13
N ASP A 647 -5.81 -5.77 34.60
CA ASP A 647 -6.87 -6.76 34.79
C ASP A 647 -7.85 -6.31 35.88
N THR A 648 -9.08 -6.01 35.48
CA THR A 648 -10.09 -5.50 36.41
C THR A 648 -10.57 -6.57 37.40
N ASN A 649 -10.51 -7.87 37.09
CA ASN A 649 -10.85 -8.91 38.08
C ASN A 649 -9.84 -8.87 39.24
N SER A 650 -8.56 -8.80 38.90
CA SER A 650 -7.47 -8.70 39.88
C SER A 650 -7.45 -7.36 40.64
N ILE A 651 -7.63 -6.24 39.94
CA ILE A 651 -7.53 -4.89 40.53
C ILE A 651 -8.75 -4.58 41.40
N PHE A 652 -9.94 -5.06 41.05
CA PHE A 652 -11.18 -4.76 41.76
C PHE A 652 -11.65 -5.88 42.71
N GLY A 653 -11.07 -7.08 42.60
CA GLY A 653 -11.46 -8.27 43.34
C GLY A 653 -12.85 -8.78 42.93
N LEU A 654 -13.09 -8.90 41.62
CA LEU A 654 -14.38 -9.30 41.02
C LEU A 654 -14.49 -10.79 40.69
#